data_AF-A0AAV6RP26-F1
#
_entry.id   AF-A0AAV6RP26-F1
#
_cell.length_a   1.000
_cell.length_b   1.000
_cell.length_c   1.000
_cell.angle_alpha   90.00
_cell.angle_beta   90.00
_cell.angle_gamma   90.00
#
_symmetry.space_group_name_H-M   'P 1'
#
loop_
_entity.id
_entity.type
_entity.pdbx_description
1 polymer ?
#
loop_
_entity_poly.entity_id
_entity_poly.type
_entity_poly.pdbx_seq_one_letter_code
_entity_poly.pdbx_strand_id
1 'polypeptide(L)'
;MLAVWCFLVFAAVGERLAVSGTDRSQVEDGGMWNWFIPPGQSDSGDTAATEVTHPKRLVQQVTSEEEMAHHYLDTRVKNGTGDTLSVHLAQVCFQVEAFGHTFTLDLELNHHLLSSDYVERHFNQDGRPSESLGGEHCYYQGRLRGLPESWAAVSTCHGLCGMFSDGFFSYGIEPIHNGTNQGEDTHLIHRMPDVRFSPQCTDCIEDSEWESRGGDGDDGDDGDDRSDHLREQRVSGGLRRSKRFVRKPSVQTETKYIELMVINDNEMFVQLRSASSQTKNFAKAVVNMADAIYKEQLNTRIVLVAMETWTSKNMMPVVEDPLITLQNFMKYRKDNIKEQSDVVHLFSGRTFHNSRSGTAYTGGVCSPTRGGGINEYGNVGVMAITLCQSLGQNIGMRWNNVRNSAGDCRCPDAWLGCIMEDTGYYLPRKFSRCSVDEYIQFLLQGGGSCLFNKPNKLLDPPECGNGFVEPGEECDCGSQVECARSGGACCKKCTLTHDAMCSNGLCCRGCKYEQRGVVCRDAVNDCDISETCTGDSSQCPHNVHKLDGYTCDNSQGRCYGGRCRTHDGQCKGLWGYNSADRFCYEKLNAEGTEKGNCGPGPEGQGWLQCNKPDVLCGFLFCANVTMKPKFGDLQGEVTSFTLYHQNKYLDCRGGHALLEDGSDLGYVEDGTPCGPNMMCLERRCLPVAAFNLSICPGSNFGRICSDHGTCSNEVKCICDRDYTGKDCSVFDPIPVPTVPTGPEKKGPSGTNIIIGSIAGAILLAAIVLGGTGWGFKNIRRGRSGGG
;
A
#
# COMPACT_ATOMS: atom_id res chain seq x y z
N MET A 1 52.23 -49.18 -25.62
CA MET A 1 51.15 -49.78 -24.81
C MET A 1 50.30 -48.62 -24.29
N LEU A 2 49.60 -47.95 -25.20
CA LEU A 2 48.18 -48.14 -25.56
C LEU A 2 47.25 -47.47 -24.53
N ALA A 3 46.45 -46.53 -25.06
CA ALA A 3 45.39 -45.74 -24.43
C ALA A 3 45.77 -44.38 -23.79
N VAL A 4 46.55 -43.58 -24.51
CA VAL A 4 46.37 -42.11 -24.56
C VAL A 4 46.31 -41.74 -26.04
N TRP A 5 45.13 -41.84 -26.65
CA TRP A 5 44.87 -41.39 -28.02
C TRP A 5 43.36 -41.43 -28.30
N CYS A 6 42.68 -40.32 -28.05
CA CYS A 6 41.53 -39.83 -28.83
C CYS A 6 41.15 -38.43 -28.32
N PHE A 7 42.10 -37.51 -28.47
CA PHE A 7 41.87 -36.08 -28.65
C PHE A 7 42.76 -35.67 -29.84
N LEU A 8 42.23 -34.83 -30.74
CA LEU A 8 42.91 -34.11 -31.83
C LEU A 8 43.01 -34.77 -33.22
N VAL A 9 41.95 -34.63 -34.02
CA VAL A 9 41.99 -34.26 -35.46
C VAL A 9 40.56 -33.81 -35.82
N PHE A 10 40.23 -32.66 -36.44
CA PHE A 10 40.91 -31.79 -37.38
C PHE A 10 40.38 -30.35 -37.23
N ALA A 11 41.29 -29.37 -37.28
CA ALA A 11 41.02 -27.99 -37.66
C ALA A 11 41.51 -27.77 -39.11
N ALA A 12 40.98 -26.70 -39.72
CA ALA A 12 41.47 -25.98 -40.90
C ALA A 12 41.05 -26.48 -42.30
N VAL A 13 40.21 -25.67 -42.97
CA VAL A 13 40.49 -25.05 -44.29
C VAL A 13 39.68 -23.75 -44.40
N GLY A 14 40.32 -22.65 -44.81
CA GLY A 14 39.60 -21.47 -45.33
C GLY A 14 40.31 -20.13 -45.16
N GLU A 15 41.36 -19.87 -45.94
CA GLU A 15 42.02 -18.57 -46.08
C GLU A 15 41.18 -17.52 -46.83
N ARG A 16 41.39 -16.25 -46.44
CA ARG A 16 41.44 -14.99 -47.20
C ARG A 16 40.80 -14.93 -48.60
N LEU A 17 39.97 -13.89 -48.83
CA LEU A 17 40.13 -12.93 -49.93
C LEU A 17 39.20 -11.71 -49.77
N ALA A 18 39.68 -10.57 -50.25
CA ALA A 18 39.05 -9.26 -50.17
C ALA A 18 38.35 -8.88 -51.49
N VAL A 19 37.29 -8.05 -51.37
CA VAL A 19 36.76 -7.04 -52.31
C VAL A 19 36.49 -7.44 -53.78
N SER A 20 35.20 -7.44 -54.16
CA SER A 20 34.68 -6.72 -55.34
C SER A 20 33.15 -6.64 -55.29
N GLY A 21 32.57 -5.45 -55.48
CA GLY A 21 31.12 -5.26 -55.56
C GLY A 21 30.54 -5.48 -56.95
N THR A 22 29.22 -5.68 -57.02
CA THR A 22 28.26 -4.97 -57.90
C THR A 22 26.82 -5.48 -57.71
N ASP A 23 25.92 -4.50 -57.54
CA ASP A 23 24.53 -4.34 -57.99
C ASP A 23 23.37 -5.36 -57.74
N ARG A 24 22.37 -4.79 -57.04
CA ARG A 24 20.90 -4.81 -57.26
C ARG A 24 20.14 -6.15 -57.35
N SER A 25 19.27 -6.38 -56.36
CA SER A 25 17.81 -6.46 -56.59
C SER A 25 17.03 -6.21 -55.30
N GLN A 26 15.91 -5.50 -55.43
CA GLN A 26 14.96 -5.18 -54.36
C GLN A 26 14.31 -6.46 -53.82
N VAL A 27 14.24 -6.59 -52.49
CA VAL A 27 13.29 -7.48 -51.82
C VAL A 27 12.58 -6.64 -50.77
N GLU A 28 11.25 -6.62 -50.88
CA GLU A 28 10.32 -5.85 -50.08
C GLU A 28 10.44 -6.20 -48.59
N ASP A 29 10.49 -5.16 -47.77
CA ASP A 29 10.59 -5.20 -46.32
C ASP A 29 9.19 -5.45 -45.73
N GLY A 30 8.94 -6.67 -45.30
CA GLY A 30 7.72 -7.06 -44.58
C GLY A 30 7.88 -6.86 -43.08
N GLY A 31 7.66 -5.64 -42.60
CA GLY A 31 7.62 -5.31 -41.18
C GLY A 31 6.19 -5.35 -40.63
N MET A 32 5.95 -6.16 -39.60
CA MET A 32 4.83 -5.99 -38.66
C MET A 32 5.19 -6.66 -37.32
N TRP A 33 5.52 -5.84 -36.32
CA TRP A 33 5.92 -6.29 -34.98
C TRP A 33 4.69 -6.21 -34.04
N ASN A 34 4.22 -7.38 -33.60
CA ASN A 34 3.11 -7.53 -32.66
C ASN A 34 3.62 -7.53 -31.22
N TRP A 35 3.09 -6.61 -30.39
CA TRP A 35 3.42 -6.41 -28.98
C TRP A 35 2.86 -7.50 -28.03
N PHE A 36 2.06 -8.44 -28.55
CA PHE A 36 1.32 -9.46 -27.76
C PHE A 36 1.59 -10.92 -28.11
N ILE A 37 2.66 -11.26 -28.83
CA ILE A 37 3.01 -12.67 -29.09
C ILE A 37 4.34 -13.01 -28.38
N PRO A 38 4.36 -13.96 -27.44
CA PRO A 38 5.61 -14.57 -26.99
C PRO A 38 6.30 -15.25 -28.18
N PRO A 39 7.63 -15.28 -28.28
CA PRO A 39 8.29 -15.95 -29.39
C PRO A 39 8.03 -17.47 -29.33
N GLY A 40 7.08 -17.95 -30.12
CA GLY A 40 6.87 -19.37 -30.40
C GLY A 40 5.44 -19.89 -30.26
N GLN A 41 4.53 -19.54 -31.17
CA GLN A 41 3.44 -20.46 -31.49
C GLN A 41 2.87 -20.26 -32.90
N SER A 42 2.87 -21.36 -33.66
CA SER A 42 2.23 -21.53 -34.96
C SER A 42 0.71 -21.64 -34.84
N ASP A 43 0.02 -21.04 -35.81
CA ASP A 43 -1.43 -21.06 -36.07
C ASP A 43 -2.18 -22.29 -35.55
N SER A 44 -3.11 -22.04 -34.61
CA SER A 44 -4.31 -22.88 -34.45
C SER A 44 -5.50 -22.06 -33.94
N GLY A 45 -6.25 -21.45 -34.86
CA GLY A 45 -7.70 -21.67 -34.95
C GLY A 45 -8.67 -21.05 -33.93
N ASP A 46 -8.33 -20.02 -33.15
CA ASP A 46 -9.34 -19.24 -32.40
C ASP A 46 -9.23 -17.73 -32.72
N THR A 47 -9.84 -17.35 -33.85
CA THR A 47 -9.81 -16.00 -34.42
C THR A 47 -10.85 -15.10 -33.74
N ALA A 48 -10.50 -14.42 -32.64
CA ALA A 48 -10.91 -13.04 -32.27
C ALA A 48 -10.62 -12.72 -30.78
N ALA A 49 -9.34 -12.65 -30.39
CA ALA A 49 -8.93 -12.09 -29.08
C ALA A 49 -8.52 -10.62 -29.17
N THR A 50 -8.26 -10.10 -30.37
CA THR A 50 -7.73 -8.75 -30.61
C THR A 50 -8.45 -8.09 -31.78
N GLU A 51 -8.83 -6.83 -31.61
CA GLU A 51 -9.45 -5.98 -32.62
C GLU A 51 -8.73 -4.62 -32.67
N VAL A 52 -8.89 -3.91 -33.80
CA VAL A 52 -8.48 -2.50 -33.91
C VAL A 52 -9.68 -1.63 -33.59
N THR A 53 -9.52 -0.64 -32.72
CA THR A 53 -10.56 0.30 -32.33
C THR A 53 -10.11 1.75 -32.55
N HIS A 54 -11.08 2.63 -32.68
CA HIS A 54 -10.89 4.08 -32.82
C HIS A 54 -11.67 4.79 -31.71
N PRO A 55 -11.06 4.94 -30.52
CA PRO A 55 -11.69 5.60 -29.40
C PRO A 55 -12.10 7.02 -29.76
N LYS A 56 -13.16 7.51 -29.12
CA LYS A 56 -13.62 8.89 -29.26
C LYS A 56 -13.76 9.52 -27.88
N ARG A 57 -13.37 10.78 -27.72
CA ARG A 57 -13.61 11.53 -26.49
C ARG A 57 -15.00 12.14 -26.54
N LEU A 58 -15.83 11.88 -25.53
CA LEU A 58 -17.14 12.49 -25.37
C LEU A 58 -17.00 13.82 -24.66
N VAL A 59 -17.59 14.88 -25.23
CA VAL A 59 -17.60 16.23 -24.67
C VAL A 59 -19.04 16.74 -24.59
N GLN A 60 -19.44 17.19 -23.40
CA GLN A 60 -20.79 17.71 -23.17
C GLN A 60 -20.96 19.10 -23.80
N GLN A 61 -22.05 19.33 -24.53
CA GLN A 61 -22.36 20.66 -25.06
C GLN A 61 -22.76 21.63 -23.94
N VAL A 62 -22.29 22.88 -24.02
CA VAL A 62 -22.60 23.94 -23.04
C VAL A 62 -24.10 24.29 -23.01
N THR A 63 -24.86 23.93 -24.05
CA THR A 63 -26.24 24.35 -24.27
C THR A 63 -27.26 23.21 -24.27
N SER A 64 -26.85 21.94 -24.14
CA SER A 64 -27.73 20.76 -24.10
C SER A 64 -27.11 19.66 -23.24
N GLU A 65 -27.93 18.70 -22.78
CA GLU A 65 -27.41 17.49 -22.12
C GLU A 65 -26.80 16.46 -23.11
N GLU A 66 -26.68 16.81 -24.40
CA GLU A 66 -26.15 15.91 -25.43
C GLU A 66 -24.61 15.91 -25.42
N GLU A 67 -24.03 14.72 -25.48
CA GLU A 67 -22.58 14.50 -25.59
C GLU A 67 -22.17 14.33 -27.05
N MET A 68 -21.14 15.05 -27.49
CA MET A 68 -20.57 14.91 -28.83
C MET A 68 -19.27 14.11 -28.79
N ALA A 69 -19.14 13.15 -29.71
CA ALA A 69 -17.95 12.31 -29.86
C ALA A 69 -16.92 12.98 -30.79
N HIS A 70 -15.72 13.20 -30.27
CA HIS A 70 -14.57 13.76 -31.00
C HIS A 70 -13.47 12.71 -31.20
N HIS A 71 -12.85 12.69 -32.37
CA HIS A 71 -11.71 11.79 -32.67
C HIS A 71 -10.43 12.16 -31.91
N TYR A 72 -10.30 13.43 -31.47
CA TYR A 72 -9.14 13.89 -30.71
C TYR A 72 -9.22 13.44 -29.25
N LEU A 73 -8.26 12.59 -28.85
CA LEU A 73 -8.21 11.95 -27.52
C LEU A 73 -7.43 12.72 -26.47
N ASP A 74 -6.68 13.76 -26.87
CA ASP A 74 -5.83 14.50 -25.95
C ASP A 74 -6.66 15.15 -24.83
N THR A 75 -6.11 15.15 -23.63
CA THR A 75 -6.74 15.72 -22.45
C THR A 75 -6.03 16.98 -21.97
N ARG A 76 -4.99 17.41 -22.68
CA ARG A 76 -4.21 18.62 -22.36
C ARG A 76 -5.01 19.89 -22.61
N VAL A 77 -4.90 20.81 -21.66
CA VAL A 77 -5.41 22.16 -21.72
C VAL A 77 -4.22 23.12 -21.60
N LYS A 78 -4.12 24.07 -22.53
CA LYS A 78 -3.09 25.12 -22.47
C LYS A 78 -3.50 26.17 -21.45
N ASN A 79 -2.71 26.35 -20.40
CA ASN A 79 -2.89 27.47 -19.49
C ASN A 79 -2.51 28.78 -20.22
N GLY A 80 -3.30 29.84 -20.04
CA GLY A 80 -3.09 31.14 -20.70
C GLY A 80 -1.88 31.92 -20.17
N THR A 81 -1.29 31.47 -19.07
CA THR A 81 -0.01 31.94 -18.54
C THR A 81 1.11 31.08 -19.12
N GLY A 82 2.20 31.69 -19.57
CA GLY A 82 3.29 31.05 -20.35
C GLY A 82 4.12 29.96 -19.64
N ASP A 83 3.50 29.13 -18.80
CA ASP A 83 4.09 27.90 -18.25
C ASP A 83 4.07 26.79 -19.30
N THR A 84 5.19 26.06 -19.37
CA THR A 84 5.44 24.98 -20.33
C THR A 84 4.77 23.64 -19.98
N LEU A 85 4.00 23.58 -18.89
CA LEU A 85 3.34 22.37 -18.41
C LEU A 85 1.86 22.37 -18.82
N SER A 86 1.49 21.39 -19.65
CA SER A 86 0.09 21.15 -20.01
C SER A 86 -0.66 20.53 -18.84
N VAL A 87 -1.77 21.15 -18.44
CA VAL A 87 -2.67 20.64 -17.39
C VAL A 87 -3.68 19.70 -18.04
N HIS A 88 -4.01 18.59 -17.40
CA HIS A 88 -4.99 17.64 -17.92
C HIS A 88 -6.38 17.91 -17.35
N LEU A 89 -7.44 17.51 -18.08
CA LEU A 89 -8.82 17.60 -17.60
C LEU A 89 -9.04 16.69 -16.38
N ALA A 90 -9.70 17.20 -15.33
CA ALA A 90 -9.98 16.41 -14.12
C ALA A 90 -10.95 15.23 -14.38
N GLN A 91 -11.91 15.42 -15.29
CA GLN A 91 -12.85 14.38 -15.70
C GLN A 91 -12.92 14.30 -17.22
N VAL A 92 -12.95 13.07 -17.73
CA VAL A 92 -13.02 12.78 -19.17
C VAL A 92 -13.88 11.56 -19.42
N CYS A 93 -14.55 11.55 -20.56
CA CYS A 93 -15.36 10.42 -21.01
C CYS A 93 -14.83 9.93 -22.35
N PHE A 94 -14.63 8.62 -22.49
CA PHE A 94 -14.22 8.02 -23.75
C PHE A 94 -15.20 6.94 -24.18
N GLN A 95 -15.51 6.93 -25.47
CA GLN A 95 -16.28 5.89 -26.12
C GLN A 95 -15.33 4.97 -26.89
N VAL A 96 -15.37 3.68 -26.60
CA VAL A 96 -14.56 2.65 -27.24
C VAL A 96 -15.49 1.62 -27.87
N GLU A 97 -15.42 1.46 -29.19
CA GLU A 97 -16.23 0.51 -29.95
C GLU A 97 -15.37 -0.71 -30.29
N ALA A 98 -15.70 -1.88 -29.73
CA ALA A 98 -14.94 -3.11 -29.90
C ALA A 98 -15.77 -4.36 -29.59
N PHE A 99 -15.49 -5.47 -30.25
CA PHE A 99 -16.13 -6.77 -30.07
C PHE A 99 -17.66 -6.72 -30.20
N GLY A 100 -18.18 -5.83 -31.04
CA GLY A 100 -19.62 -5.60 -31.21
C GLY A 100 -20.30 -4.83 -30.06
N HIS A 101 -19.51 -4.32 -29.10
CA HIS A 101 -19.98 -3.53 -27.97
C HIS A 101 -19.45 -2.10 -28.01
N THR A 102 -20.19 -1.18 -27.39
CA THR A 102 -19.78 0.21 -27.21
C THR A 102 -19.60 0.46 -25.73
N PHE A 103 -18.35 0.62 -25.31
CA PHE A 103 -17.99 0.92 -23.93
C PHE A 103 -17.88 2.43 -23.76
N THR A 104 -18.52 2.98 -22.73
CA THR A 104 -18.34 4.38 -22.34
C THR A 104 -17.62 4.41 -21.01
N LEU A 105 -16.39 4.90 -21.02
CA LEU A 105 -15.52 4.99 -19.85
C LEU A 105 -15.67 6.39 -19.26
N ASP A 106 -16.28 6.47 -18.07
CA ASP A 106 -16.35 7.68 -17.27
C ASP A 106 -15.14 7.68 -16.33
N LEU A 107 -14.21 8.62 -16.55
CA LEU A 107 -12.89 8.61 -15.94
C LEU A 107 -12.59 9.91 -15.19
N GLU A 108 -11.91 9.76 -14.06
CA GLU A 108 -11.42 10.85 -13.21
C GLU A 108 -9.90 10.76 -13.11
N LEU A 109 -9.23 11.92 -13.13
CA LEU A 109 -7.79 12.00 -13.01
C LEU A 109 -7.38 11.49 -11.62
N ASN A 110 -6.40 10.58 -11.57
CA ASN A 110 -5.95 9.99 -10.32
C ASN A 110 -4.98 10.93 -9.60
N HIS A 111 -5.53 11.99 -9.01
CA HIS A 111 -4.75 13.00 -8.33
C HIS A 111 -3.85 12.44 -7.22
N HIS A 112 -4.16 11.25 -6.65
CA HIS A 112 -3.39 10.66 -5.56
C HIS A 112 -2.23 9.77 -6.04
N LEU A 113 -1.99 9.67 -7.35
CA LEU A 113 -0.94 8.80 -7.89
C LEU A 113 0.46 9.33 -7.63
N LEU A 114 0.66 10.65 -7.75
CA LEU A 114 1.97 11.29 -7.70
C LEU A 114 2.03 12.25 -6.51
N SER A 115 3.05 12.10 -5.66
CA SER A 115 3.31 13.03 -4.55
C SER A 115 3.71 14.41 -5.08
N SER A 116 3.45 15.51 -4.36
CA SER A 116 3.90 16.84 -4.80
C SER A 116 5.41 16.98 -4.92
N ASP A 117 6.12 16.28 -4.04
CA ASP A 117 7.57 16.30 -4.00
C ASP A 117 8.11 15.16 -4.87
N TYR A 118 7.30 14.69 -5.82
CA TYR A 118 7.68 13.63 -6.75
C TYR A 118 8.84 14.08 -7.63
N VAL A 119 9.89 13.26 -7.59
CA VAL A 119 11.13 13.50 -8.32
C VAL A 119 11.37 12.40 -9.34
N GLU A 120 11.73 12.78 -10.56
CA GLU A 120 12.20 11.86 -11.58
C GLU A 120 13.70 12.05 -11.85
N ARG A 121 14.46 10.96 -11.79
CA ARG A 121 15.90 10.94 -12.00
C ARG A 121 16.29 10.06 -13.18
N HIS A 122 17.24 10.53 -13.99
CA HIS A 122 17.87 9.74 -15.03
C HIS A 122 19.37 10.06 -15.10
N PHE A 123 20.19 9.11 -15.54
CA PHE A 123 21.65 9.31 -15.59
C PHE A 123 22.10 9.69 -16.99
N ASN A 124 22.61 10.90 -17.15
CA ASN A 124 23.21 11.33 -18.42
C ASN A 124 24.42 10.45 -18.76
N GLN A 125 24.89 10.52 -20.02
CA GLN A 125 26.04 9.72 -20.49
C GLN A 125 27.31 9.92 -19.64
N ASP A 126 27.44 11.06 -18.95
CA ASP A 126 28.54 11.37 -18.03
C ASP A 126 28.38 10.72 -16.64
N GLY A 127 27.31 9.93 -16.40
CA GLY A 127 27.01 9.28 -15.12
C GLY A 127 26.50 10.23 -14.03
N ARG A 128 26.20 11.49 -14.36
CA ARG A 128 25.57 12.45 -13.43
C ARG A 128 24.05 12.29 -13.44
N PRO A 129 23.38 12.30 -12.27
CA PRO A 129 21.92 12.31 -12.22
C PRO A 129 21.41 13.66 -12.72
N SER A 130 20.46 13.61 -13.64
CA SER A 130 19.60 14.70 -14.06
C SER A 130 18.26 14.52 -13.37
N GLU A 131 17.80 15.57 -12.69
CA GLU A 131 16.62 15.56 -11.84
C GLU A 131 15.57 16.50 -12.42
N SER A 132 14.36 16.00 -12.58
CA SER A 132 13.18 16.81 -12.89
C SER A 132 12.17 16.69 -11.76
N LEU A 133 11.81 17.83 -11.19
CA LEU A 133 10.70 17.95 -10.23
C LEU A 133 9.38 17.87 -11.00
N GLY A 134 8.50 16.98 -10.55
CA GLY A 134 7.25 16.69 -11.23
C GLY A 134 7.40 15.84 -12.49
N GLY A 135 6.27 15.65 -13.18
CA GLY A 135 6.18 14.93 -14.44
C GLY A 135 4.78 15.06 -15.02
N GLU A 136 4.60 14.62 -16.27
CA GLU A 136 3.27 14.60 -16.87
C GLU A 136 2.33 13.69 -16.07
N HIS A 137 1.13 14.21 -15.73
CA HIS A 137 0.11 13.49 -14.98
C HIS A 137 -1.17 13.36 -15.82
N CYS A 138 -1.29 12.21 -16.48
CA CYS A 138 -2.33 11.91 -17.47
C CYS A 138 -3.03 10.58 -17.14
N TYR A 139 -3.03 10.19 -15.86
CA TYR A 139 -3.41 8.85 -15.40
C TYR A 139 -4.76 8.91 -14.74
N TYR A 140 -5.71 8.14 -15.26
CA TYR A 140 -7.10 8.18 -14.86
C TYR A 140 -7.55 6.85 -14.29
N GLN A 141 -8.55 6.92 -13.41
CA GLN A 141 -9.30 5.78 -12.89
C GLN A 141 -10.80 6.06 -13.04
N GLY A 142 -11.62 5.03 -13.18
CA GLY A 142 -13.05 5.24 -13.34
C GLY A 142 -13.82 3.96 -13.55
N ARG A 143 -15.00 4.08 -14.17
CA ARG A 143 -15.93 2.99 -14.40
C ARG A 143 -16.57 3.09 -15.78
N LEU A 144 -17.15 2.00 -16.24
CA LEU A 144 -18.00 2.00 -17.43
C LEU A 144 -19.40 2.50 -17.05
N ARG A 145 -19.93 3.40 -17.87
CA ARG A 145 -21.24 4.04 -17.65
C ARG A 145 -22.35 2.99 -17.53
N GLY A 146 -23.14 3.10 -16.47
CA GLY A 146 -24.26 2.20 -16.21
C GLY A 146 -23.88 0.82 -15.65
N LEU A 147 -22.59 0.54 -15.42
CA LEU A 147 -22.11 -0.73 -14.89
C LEU A 147 -21.40 -0.52 -13.55
N PRO A 148 -22.06 -0.72 -12.40
CA PRO A 148 -21.48 -0.42 -11.09
C PRO A 148 -20.33 -1.37 -10.68
N GLU A 149 -20.26 -2.58 -11.23
CA GLU A 149 -19.19 -3.56 -10.94
C GLU A 149 -17.99 -3.44 -11.91
N SER A 150 -18.03 -2.44 -12.80
CA SER A 150 -16.97 -2.19 -13.78
C SER A 150 -15.87 -1.31 -13.18
N TRP A 151 -14.70 -1.33 -13.81
CA TRP A 151 -13.59 -0.45 -13.47
C TRP A 151 -12.75 -0.14 -14.71
N ALA A 152 -12.01 0.97 -14.66
CA ALA A 152 -11.05 1.37 -15.67
C ALA A 152 -9.84 2.05 -15.03
N ALA A 153 -8.66 1.77 -15.54
CA ALA A 153 -7.41 2.45 -15.19
C ALA A 153 -6.58 2.65 -16.47
N VAL A 154 -6.50 3.89 -16.94
CA VAL A 154 -5.91 4.21 -18.25
C VAL A 154 -5.04 5.47 -18.18
N SER A 155 -4.03 5.52 -19.03
CA SER A 155 -3.20 6.69 -19.33
C SER A 155 -3.66 7.34 -20.63
N THR A 156 -3.61 8.67 -20.68
CA THR A 156 -3.89 9.45 -21.89
C THR A 156 -2.68 10.21 -22.42
N CYS A 157 -1.46 9.96 -21.89
CA CYS A 157 -0.27 10.75 -22.24
C CYS A 157 0.06 10.66 -23.73
N HIS A 158 -0.06 9.46 -24.32
CA HIS A 158 0.29 9.22 -25.73
C HIS A 158 -0.78 8.33 -26.38
N GLY A 159 -2.04 8.78 -26.31
CA GLY A 159 -3.21 7.97 -26.61
C GLY A 159 -3.66 7.13 -25.40
N LEU A 160 -4.79 6.42 -25.55
CA LEU A 160 -5.33 5.55 -24.51
C LEU A 160 -4.48 4.29 -24.34
N CYS A 161 -3.85 4.13 -23.18
CA CYS A 161 -3.10 2.94 -22.81
C CYS A 161 -3.50 2.48 -21.40
N GLY A 162 -3.90 1.22 -21.24
CA GLY A 162 -4.25 0.67 -19.94
C GLY A 162 -5.27 -0.44 -20.03
N MET A 163 -6.10 -0.58 -18.99
CA MET A 163 -7.08 -1.65 -18.88
C MET A 163 -8.42 -1.18 -18.34
N PHE A 164 -9.48 -1.85 -18.74
CA PHE A 164 -10.81 -1.71 -18.16
C PHE A 164 -11.55 -3.04 -18.16
N SER A 165 -12.57 -3.16 -17.32
CA SER A 165 -13.42 -4.34 -17.23
C SER A 165 -14.88 -3.94 -17.16
N ASP A 166 -15.74 -4.65 -17.89
CA ASP A 166 -17.19 -4.50 -17.84
C ASP A 166 -17.85 -5.32 -16.71
N GLY A 167 -17.02 -5.92 -15.84
CA GLY A 167 -17.44 -6.86 -14.79
C GLY A 167 -17.42 -8.32 -15.24
N PHE A 168 -17.36 -8.58 -16.55
CA PHE A 168 -17.20 -9.91 -17.12
C PHE A 168 -15.79 -10.03 -17.71
N PHE A 169 -15.54 -9.38 -18.84
CA PHE A 169 -14.24 -9.44 -19.51
C PHE A 169 -13.33 -8.32 -19.04
N SER A 170 -12.03 -8.56 -19.17
CA SER A 170 -11.01 -7.51 -19.08
C SER A 170 -10.52 -7.18 -20.48
N TYR A 171 -10.39 -5.90 -20.74
CA TYR A 171 -9.95 -5.34 -22.00
C TYR A 171 -8.67 -4.55 -21.74
N GLY A 172 -7.61 -4.87 -22.46
CA GLY A 172 -6.47 -3.97 -22.54
C GLY A 172 -6.53 -3.18 -23.83
N ILE A 173 -6.13 -1.92 -23.75
CA ILE A 173 -6.11 -0.98 -24.87
C ILE A 173 -4.72 -0.35 -24.96
N GLU A 174 -4.19 -0.26 -26.18
CA GLU A 174 -2.92 0.39 -26.44
C GLU A 174 -2.88 1.13 -27.78
N PRO A 175 -2.11 2.23 -27.88
CA PRO A 175 -1.98 3.01 -29.10
C PRO A 175 -1.06 2.34 -30.13
N ILE A 176 -1.43 2.35 -31.42
CA ILE A 176 -0.57 1.85 -32.51
C ILE A 176 0.45 2.91 -32.93
N HIS A 177 1.74 2.64 -32.72
CA HIS A 177 2.81 3.58 -33.08
C HIS A 177 3.39 3.28 -34.47
N ASN A 178 2.75 3.77 -35.54
CA ASN A 178 3.33 3.79 -36.89
C ASN A 178 4.18 5.06 -37.05
N GLY A 179 5.42 4.94 -37.53
CA GLY A 179 6.46 5.99 -37.54
C GLY A 179 6.19 7.26 -38.39
N THR A 180 4.94 7.58 -38.70
CA THR A 180 4.48 8.84 -39.29
C THR A 180 3.45 9.48 -38.37
N ASN A 181 3.43 10.81 -38.28
CA ASN A 181 2.57 11.60 -37.37
C ASN A 181 1.04 11.51 -37.65
N GLN A 182 0.50 10.33 -37.93
CA GLN A 182 -0.92 10.04 -38.21
C GLN A 182 -1.50 8.92 -37.31
N GLY A 183 -0.85 8.59 -36.19
CA GLY A 183 -1.17 7.41 -35.36
C GLY A 183 -1.86 7.65 -34.01
N GLU A 184 -2.43 8.82 -33.71
CA GLU A 184 -3.02 9.07 -32.37
C GLU A 184 -4.45 8.52 -32.19
N ASP A 185 -5.15 8.18 -33.28
CA ASP A 185 -6.58 7.84 -33.27
C ASP A 185 -6.86 6.32 -33.40
N THR A 186 -5.81 5.49 -33.44
CA THR A 186 -5.95 4.04 -33.67
C THR A 186 -5.31 3.24 -32.54
N HIS A 187 -6.10 2.31 -32.00
CA HIS A 187 -5.71 1.49 -30.85
C HIS A 187 -5.90 0.01 -31.15
N LEU A 188 -5.01 -0.82 -30.61
CA LEU A 188 -5.29 -2.23 -30.43
C LEU A 188 -6.10 -2.39 -29.15
N ILE A 189 -7.16 -3.18 -29.22
CA ILE A 189 -7.87 -3.64 -28.04
C ILE A 189 -7.91 -5.16 -28.04
N HIS A 190 -7.56 -5.74 -26.91
CA HIS A 190 -7.54 -7.17 -26.73
C HIS A 190 -8.48 -7.55 -25.59
N ARG A 191 -9.40 -8.46 -25.90
CA ARG A 191 -10.32 -9.06 -24.93
C ARG A 191 -9.61 -10.25 -24.33
N MET A 192 -9.32 -10.16 -23.05
CA MET A 192 -8.91 -11.31 -22.27
C MET A 192 -10.18 -12.09 -21.93
N PRO A 193 -10.29 -13.38 -22.34
CA PRO A 193 -11.47 -14.16 -22.05
C PRO A 193 -11.69 -14.22 -20.53
N ASP A 194 -12.93 -14.01 -20.10
CA ASP A 194 -13.41 -14.47 -18.82
C ASP A 194 -14.57 -15.41 -19.07
N VAL A 195 -14.62 -16.51 -18.32
CA VAL A 195 -15.64 -17.55 -18.51
C VAL A 195 -16.70 -17.36 -17.43
N ARG A 196 -17.95 -17.19 -17.88
CA ARG A 196 -19.14 -16.86 -17.10
C ARG A 196 -19.25 -17.54 -15.73
N PHE A 197 -19.81 -16.80 -14.78
CA PHE A 197 -20.80 -17.35 -13.85
C PHE A 197 -22.21 -17.14 -14.41
N SER A 198 -22.95 -18.24 -14.59
CA SER A 198 -24.41 -18.23 -14.58
C SER A 198 -24.88 -18.22 -13.14
N PRO A 199 -25.84 -17.35 -12.72
CA PRO A 199 -26.55 -17.54 -11.47
C PRO A 199 -27.63 -18.60 -11.67
N GLN A 200 -27.24 -19.84 -11.92
CA GLN A 200 -28.12 -21.01 -12.00
C GLN A 200 -27.25 -22.27 -11.92
N CYS A 201 -27.03 -22.73 -10.70
CA CYS A 201 -26.68 -24.12 -10.49
C CYS A 201 -27.98 -24.92 -10.65
N THR A 202 -28.24 -25.39 -11.87
CA THR A 202 -29.38 -26.27 -12.18
C THR A 202 -29.07 -27.74 -11.85
N ASP A 203 -27.99 -28.00 -11.11
CA ASP A 203 -27.55 -29.34 -10.70
C ASP A 203 -27.52 -29.49 -9.16
N CYS A 204 -28.31 -28.68 -8.47
CA CYS A 204 -28.41 -28.69 -7.00
C CYS A 204 -29.84 -28.91 -6.49
N ILE A 205 -30.70 -29.64 -7.21
CA ILE A 205 -31.97 -30.25 -6.75
C ILE A 205 -32.20 -31.39 -7.76
N GLU A 206 -32.19 -32.68 -7.46
CA GLU A 206 -33.02 -33.46 -6.53
C GLU A 206 -32.44 -34.90 -6.57
N ASP A 207 -32.25 -35.57 -5.43
CA ASP A 207 -32.27 -37.04 -5.37
C ASP A 207 -32.96 -37.47 -4.05
N SER A 208 -34.27 -37.29 -4.08
CA SER A 208 -35.28 -38.05 -3.32
C SER A 208 -36.10 -38.75 -4.42
N GLU A 209 -36.39 -40.05 -4.46
CA GLU A 209 -36.67 -41.08 -3.46
C GLU A 209 -36.43 -42.46 -4.15
N TRP A 210 -36.12 -43.54 -3.41
CA TRP A 210 -36.97 -44.75 -3.19
C TRP A 210 -36.01 -45.97 -3.24
N GLU A 211 -35.95 -46.89 -2.28
CA GLU A 211 -37.05 -47.76 -1.86
C GLU A 211 -36.78 -48.38 -0.48
N SER A 212 -37.84 -48.49 0.29
CA SER A 212 -37.94 -49.27 1.52
C SER A 212 -37.80 -50.76 1.26
N ARG A 213 -36.91 -51.45 1.98
CA ARG A 213 -37.12 -52.85 2.39
C ARG A 213 -36.62 -53.05 3.82
N GLY A 214 -37.57 -53.28 4.72
CA GLY A 214 -37.33 -53.60 6.11
C GLY A 214 -36.70 -54.98 6.31
N GLY A 215 -36.15 -55.15 7.51
CA GLY A 215 -35.66 -56.40 8.08
C GLY A 215 -35.26 -56.16 9.52
N ASP A 216 -36.07 -56.73 10.44
CA ASP A 216 -36.05 -56.61 11.90
C ASP A 216 -34.81 -57.16 12.62
N GLY A 217 -34.62 -56.65 13.85
CA GLY A 217 -33.96 -57.28 15.01
C GLY A 217 -32.53 -56.77 15.31
N ASP A 218 -32.08 -56.52 16.54
CA ASP A 218 -32.63 -56.54 17.90
C ASP A 218 -31.51 -56.03 18.84
N ASP A 219 -31.90 -55.40 19.96
CA ASP A 219 -31.23 -55.22 21.26
C ASP A 219 -29.86 -54.52 21.53
N GLY A 220 -29.91 -53.64 22.56
CA GLY A 220 -28.84 -53.32 23.54
C GLY A 220 -28.35 -51.85 23.51
N ASP A 221 -29.02 -50.88 24.15
CA ASP A 221 -28.96 -50.49 25.58
C ASP A 221 -27.55 -50.08 26.09
N ASP A 222 -27.37 -48.77 26.32
CA ASP A 222 -26.86 -48.21 27.59
C ASP A 222 -26.86 -46.67 27.52
N GLY A 223 -27.58 -46.04 28.45
CA GLY A 223 -27.70 -44.59 28.58
C GLY A 223 -26.98 -44.01 29.82
N ASP A 224 -26.78 -42.69 29.82
CA ASP A 224 -26.85 -41.74 30.98
C ASP A 224 -26.47 -40.34 30.43
N ASP A 225 -27.36 -39.37 30.22
CA ASP A 225 -28.17 -38.49 31.09
C ASP A 225 -27.46 -37.20 31.62
N ARG A 226 -28.14 -36.06 31.36
CA ARG A 226 -28.12 -34.73 32.01
C ARG A 226 -26.90 -33.79 31.97
N SER A 227 -27.04 -32.46 31.88
CA SER A 227 -28.17 -31.57 31.55
C SER A 227 -27.69 -30.12 31.52
N ASP A 228 -28.24 -29.37 30.57
CA ASP A 228 -28.18 -27.91 30.41
C ASP A 228 -29.08 -27.19 31.44
N HIS A 229 -28.58 -26.12 32.06
CA HIS A 229 -29.39 -25.18 32.85
C HIS A 229 -28.98 -23.72 32.61
N LEU A 230 -29.52 -23.13 31.54
CA LEU A 230 -29.67 -21.69 31.38
C LEU A 230 -30.89 -21.20 32.17
N ARG A 231 -30.67 -20.28 33.12
CA ARG A 231 -31.72 -19.54 33.81
C ARG A 231 -31.97 -18.21 33.07
N GLU A 232 -33.12 -18.12 32.39
CA GLU A 232 -33.74 -16.86 31.98
C GLU A 232 -34.18 -16.05 33.20
N GLN A 233 -33.88 -14.75 33.21
CA GLN A 233 -34.57 -13.78 34.05
C GLN A 233 -34.98 -12.56 33.21
N ARG A 234 -36.27 -12.49 32.89
CA ARG A 234 -36.93 -11.39 32.19
C ARG A 234 -37.14 -10.21 33.14
N VAL A 235 -36.70 -9.01 32.75
CA VAL A 235 -37.23 -7.74 33.29
C VAL A 235 -37.45 -6.75 32.14
N SER A 236 -38.63 -6.14 32.21
CA SER A 236 -39.39 -5.41 31.21
C SER A 236 -38.78 -4.10 30.67
N GLY A 237 -39.03 -3.88 29.38
CA GLY A 237 -39.54 -2.63 28.78
C GLY A 237 -39.06 -1.29 29.34
N GLY A 238 -38.00 -0.75 28.74
CA GLY A 238 -37.66 0.68 28.78
C GLY A 238 -36.98 1.10 27.49
N LEU A 239 -37.64 1.95 26.70
CA LEU A 239 -37.09 2.60 25.50
C LEU A 239 -35.83 3.41 25.87
N ARG A 240 -34.66 2.79 25.76
CA ARG A 240 -33.37 3.50 25.77
C ARG A 240 -33.05 3.91 24.34
N ARG A 241 -33.07 5.22 24.08
CA ARG A 241 -32.42 5.85 22.92
C ARG A 241 -31.03 5.23 22.76
N SER A 242 -30.86 4.44 21.70
CA SER A 242 -29.56 3.96 21.27
C SER A 242 -28.70 5.18 20.98
N LYS A 243 -27.78 5.51 21.90
CA LYS A 243 -26.65 6.38 21.57
C LYS A 243 -25.97 5.68 20.40
N ARG A 244 -25.99 6.28 19.21
CA ARG A 244 -25.13 5.87 18.11
C ARG A 244 -23.72 5.87 18.68
N PHE A 245 -23.19 4.68 18.98
CA PHE A 245 -21.77 4.50 19.15
C PHE A 245 -21.16 4.89 17.81
N VAL A 246 -20.55 6.06 17.74
CA VAL A 246 -19.60 6.37 16.68
C VAL A 246 -18.54 5.29 16.82
N ARG A 247 -18.50 4.34 15.88
CA ARG A 247 -17.43 3.34 15.80
C ARG A 247 -16.14 4.14 15.77
N LYS A 248 -15.31 4.00 16.81
CA LYS A 248 -13.94 4.51 16.76
C LYS A 248 -13.26 3.87 15.54
N PRO A 249 -12.45 4.62 14.79
CA PRO A 249 -11.63 4.06 13.74
C PRO A 249 -10.78 2.93 14.33
N SER A 250 -10.78 1.79 13.65
CA SER A 250 -9.77 0.76 13.88
C SER A 250 -8.73 0.86 12.77
N VAL A 251 -7.57 0.25 13.02
CA VAL A 251 -6.52 0.03 12.01
C VAL A 251 -7.04 -0.60 10.71
N GLN A 252 -8.22 -1.23 10.71
CA GLN A 252 -8.85 -1.78 9.51
C GLN A 252 -9.67 -0.75 8.71
N THR A 253 -10.25 0.25 9.39
CA THR A 253 -11.16 1.22 8.76
C THR A 253 -10.47 2.46 8.22
N GLU A 254 -9.27 2.76 8.72
CA GLU A 254 -8.46 3.88 8.22
C GLU A 254 -7.89 3.54 6.83
N THR A 255 -7.78 4.54 5.97
CA THR A 255 -7.14 4.42 4.65
C THR A 255 -5.63 4.49 4.81
N LYS A 256 -4.92 3.59 4.12
CA LYS A 256 -3.46 3.45 4.19
C LYS A 256 -2.84 4.02 2.93
N TYR A 257 -1.61 4.48 3.02
CA TYR A 257 -0.84 5.06 1.91
C TYR A 257 0.50 4.35 1.84
N ILE A 258 0.84 3.80 0.68
CA ILE A 258 2.14 3.20 0.39
C ILE A 258 2.93 4.23 -0.42
N GLU A 259 3.94 4.84 0.18
CA GLU A 259 4.90 5.72 -0.49
C GLU A 259 5.92 4.87 -1.25
N LEU A 260 5.68 4.73 -2.56
CA LEU A 260 6.45 3.88 -3.47
C LEU A 260 7.50 4.68 -4.24
N MET A 261 8.72 4.17 -4.28
CA MET A 261 9.74 4.57 -5.25
C MET A 261 9.96 3.46 -6.29
N VAL A 262 10.04 3.83 -7.57
CA VAL A 262 10.29 2.88 -8.67
C VAL A 262 11.65 3.13 -9.30
N ILE A 263 12.42 2.06 -9.51
CA ILE A 263 13.69 2.10 -10.25
C ILE A 263 13.55 1.26 -11.50
N ASN A 264 13.78 1.85 -12.66
CA ASN A 264 13.79 1.16 -13.94
C ASN A 264 15.25 0.85 -14.30
N ASP A 265 15.56 -0.42 -14.49
CA ASP A 265 16.90 -0.82 -14.89
C ASP A 265 17.21 -0.45 -16.36
N ASN A 266 18.45 -0.66 -16.77
CA ASN A 266 18.89 -0.32 -18.12
C ASN A 266 18.22 -1.19 -19.18
N GLU A 267 17.98 -2.46 -18.88
CA GLU A 267 17.30 -3.37 -19.80
C GLU A 267 15.86 -2.90 -20.05
N MET A 268 15.16 -2.46 -19.00
CA MET A 268 13.82 -1.86 -19.06
C MET A 268 13.80 -0.61 -19.94
N PHE A 269 14.82 0.24 -19.81
CA PHE A 269 14.99 1.41 -20.67
C PHE A 269 15.20 1.02 -22.14
N VAL A 270 16.00 -0.02 -22.42
CA VAL A 270 16.25 -0.52 -23.78
C VAL A 270 14.98 -1.16 -24.38
N GLN A 271 14.25 -1.97 -23.61
CA GLN A 271 12.97 -2.57 -24.02
C GLN A 271 11.96 -1.51 -24.47
N LEU A 272 11.93 -0.38 -23.77
CA LEU A 272 11.07 0.77 -24.10
C LEU A 272 11.78 1.75 -25.03
N ARG A 273 12.42 1.20 -26.07
CA ARG A 273 13.02 1.91 -27.22
C ARG A 273 14.07 2.97 -26.84
N SER A 274 14.75 2.80 -25.70
CA SER A 274 15.71 3.78 -25.17
C SER A 274 15.13 5.19 -25.01
N ALA A 275 13.83 5.29 -24.70
CA ALA A 275 13.14 6.56 -24.53
C ALA A 275 12.73 6.79 -23.07
N SER A 276 13.37 7.75 -22.40
CA SER A 276 13.13 7.99 -20.96
C SER A 276 11.68 8.36 -20.67
N SER A 277 11.04 9.14 -21.55
CA SER A 277 9.61 9.48 -21.43
C SER A 277 8.71 8.24 -21.51
N GLN A 278 8.99 7.31 -22.44
CA GLN A 278 8.21 6.07 -22.56
C GLN A 278 8.39 5.17 -21.34
N THR A 279 9.62 5.02 -20.83
CA THR A 279 9.90 4.24 -19.62
C THR A 279 9.16 4.78 -18.41
N LYS A 280 9.22 6.10 -18.18
CA LYS A 280 8.52 6.76 -17.08
C LYS A 280 7.00 6.61 -17.21
N ASN A 281 6.48 6.81 -18.42
CA ASN A 281 5.05 6.77 -18.65
C ASN A 281 4.46 5.38 -18.46
N PHE A 282 5.19 4.36 -18.92
CA PHE A 282 4.86 2.95 -18.71
C PHE A 282 4.84 2.61 -17.22
N ALA A 283 5.89 2.98 -16.47
CA ALA A 283 5.98 2.67 -15.04
C ALA A 283 4.83 3.30 -14.24
N LYS A 284 4.48 4.56 -14.52
CA LYS A 284 3.32 5.22 -13.90
C LYS A 284 1.99 4.56 -14.28
N ALA A 285 1.84 4.05 -15.50
CA ALA A 285 0.63 3.33 -15.92
C ALA A 285 0.45 2.02 -15.13
N VAL A 286 1.55 1.28 -14.93
CA VAL A 286 1.58 0.08 -14.09
C VAL A 286 1.15 0.40 -12.66
N VAL A 287 1.71 1.47 -12.06
CA VAL A 287 1.36 1.86 -10.70
C VAL A 287 -0.08 2.37 -10.61
N ASN A 288 -0.58 3.12 -11.60
CA ASN A 288 -1.96 3.59 -11.64
C ASN A 288 -2.97 2.43 -11.62
N MET A 289 -2.66 1.34 -12.33
CA MET A 289 -3.50 0.14 -12.32
C MET A 289 -3.41 -0.62 -11.00
N ALA A 290 -2.20 -0.80 -10.45
CA ALA A 290 -2.03 -1.44 -9.14
C ALA A 290 -2.74 -0.66 -8.02
N ASP A 291 -2.68 0.67 -8.06
CA ASP A 291 -3.35 1.56 -7.11
C ASP A 291 -4.88 1.39 -7.14
N ALA A 292 -5.48 1.21 -8.33
CA ALA A 292 -6.92 0.97 -8.46
C ALA A 292 -7.34 -0.33 -7.72
N ILE A 293 -6.55 -1.40 -7.85
CA ILE A 293 -6.78 -2.69 -7.19
C ILE A 293 -6.69 -2.54 -5.66
N TYR A 294 -5.63 -1.88 -5.17
CA TYR A 294 -5.40 -1.67 -3.74
C TYR A 294 -6.47 -0.77 -3.10
N LYS A 295 -6.90 0.27 -3.82
CA LYS A 295 -7.96 1.19 -3.40
C LYS A 295 -9.25 0.45 -3.13
N GLU A 296 -9.67 -0.36 -4.11
CA GLU A 296 -10.96 -1.02 -4.09
C GLU A 296 -11.01 -2.17 -3.07
N GLN A 297 -9.91 -2.92 -2.89
CA GLN A 297 -9.93 -4.17 -2.12
C GLN A 297 -9.33 -4.07 -0.72
N LEU A 298 -8.37 -3.17 -0.50
CA LEU A 298 -7.60 -3.09 0.75
C LEU A 298 -7.75 -1.75 1.47
N ASN A 299 -8.54 -0.81 0.93
CA ASN A 299 -8.60 0.58 1.41
C ASN A 299 -7.19 1.18 1.56
N THR A 300 -6.32 0.91 0.59
CA THR A 300 -4.92 1.33 0.57
C THR A 300 -4.63 2.02 -0.75
N ARG A 301 -3.88 3.12 -0.73
CA ARG A 301 -3.47 3.89 -1.91
C ARG A 301 -1.98 3.67 -2.17
N ILE A 302 -1.58 3.59 -3.43
CA ILE A 302 -0.16 3.53 -3.82
C ILE A 302 0.20 4.90 -4.40
N VAL A 303 1.15 5.58 -3.76
CA VAL A 303 1.57 6.93 -4.11
C VAL A 303 3.03 6.92 -4.54
N LEU A 304 3.32 7.35 -5.77
CA LEU A 304 4.69 7.50 -6.25
C LEU A 304 5.35 8.73 -5.62
N VAL A 305 6.41 8.51 -4.87
CA VAL A 305 7.23 9.58 -4.26
C VAL A 305 8.49 9.88 -5.04
N ALA A 306 9.03 8.90 -5.78
CA ALA A 306 10.20 9.10 -6.63
C ALA A 306 10.28 8.04 -7.73
N MET A 307 10.94 8.40 -8.83
CA MET A 307 11.26 7.47 -9.90
C MET A 307 12.69 7.66 -10.40
N GLU A 308 13.39 6.57 -10.66
CA GLU A 308 14.73 6.58 -11.24
C GLU A 308 14.80 5.68 -12.48
N THR A 309 15.55 6.10 -13.49
CA THR A 309 15.81 5.30 -14.70
C THR A 309 17.30 5.21 -14.98
N TRP A 310 17.81 3.97 -15.04
CA TRP A 310 19.21 3.67 -15.36
C TRP A 310 19.46 3.68 -16.87
N THR A 311 19.45 4.87 -17.47
CA THR A 311 19.58 5.10 -18.92
C THR A 311 20.93 4.70 -19.51
N SER A 312 22.03 4.75 -18.74
CA SER A 312 23.39 4.46 -19.25
C SER A 312 23.85 3.02 -18.97
N LYS A 313 23.70 2.56 -17.72
CA LYS A 313 24.07 1.20 -17.27
C LYS A 313 23.39 0.89 -15.95
N ASN A 314 23.30 -0.40 -15.61
CA ASN A 314 22.83 -0.80 -14.29
C ASN A 314 23.81 -0.35 -13.19
N MET A 315 23.26 0.21 -12.10
CA MET A 315 24.05 0.69 -10.95
C MET A 315 24.41 -0.44 -9.98
N MET A 316 23.77 -1.61 -10.14
CA MET A 316 24.07 -2.84 -9.42
C MET A 316 23.92 -4.05 -10.36
N PRO A 317 24.52 -5.21 -10.03
CA PRO A 317 24.38 -6.42 -10.84
C PRO A 317 22.94 -6.99 -10.79
N VAL A 318 22.25 -6.92 -11.93
CA VAL A 318 20.95 -7.57 -12.16
C VAL A 318 21.21 -8.94 -12.80
N VAL A 319 20.96 -10.03 -12.08
CA VAL A 319 21.19 -11.40 -12.55
C VAL A 319 19.87 -12.15 -12.74
N GLU A 320 19.91 -13.31 -13.41
CA GLU A 320 18.70 -14.08 -13.72
C GLU A 320 18.05 -14.73 -12.48
N ASP A 321 18.82 -14.92 -11.40
CA ASP A 321 18.28 -15.36 -10.12
C ASP A 321 17.59 -14.17 -9.41
N PRO A 322 16.27 -14.27 -9.15
CA PRO A 322 15.52 -13.16 -8.56
C PRO A 322 15.92 -12.90 -7.10
N LEU A 323 16.32 -13.92 -6.33
CA LEU A 323 16.71 -13.75 -4.93
C LEU A 323 18.04 -13.00 -4.81
N ILE A 324 19.02 -13.34 -5.65
CA ILE A 324 20.31 -12.66 -5.68
C ILE A 324 20.11 -11.19 -6.13
N THR A 325 19.27 -10.96 -7.13
CA THR A 325 18.95 -9.61 -7.60
C THR A 325 18.24 -8.79 -6.51
N LEU A 326 17.28 -9.37 -5.79
CA LEU A 326 16.59 -8.72 -4.66
C LEU A 326 17.59 -8.32 -3.56
N GLN A 327 18.52 -9.20 -3.19
CA GLN A 327 19.56 -8.91 -2.20
C GLN A 327 20.48 -7.76 -2.64
N ASN A 328 20.97 -7.80 -3.88
CA ASN A 328 21.79 -6.72 -4.45
C ASN A 328 21.03 -5.39 -4.48
N PHE A 329 19.75 -5.43 -4.84
CA PHE A 329 18.90 -4.26 -4.92
C PHE A 329 18.66 -3.60 -3.57
N MET A 330 18.35 -4.39 -2.53
CA MET A 330 18.14 -3.84 -1.19
C MET A 330 19.42 -3.31 -0.56
N LYS A 331 20.57 -3.90 -0.89
CA LYS A 331 21.89 -3.33 -0.55
C LYS A 331 22.09 -1.98 -1.24
N TYR A 332 21.80 -1.90 -2.54
CA TYR A 332 21.88 -0.65 -3.29
C TYR A 332 20.99 0.44 -2.67
N ARG A 333 19.73 0.11 -2.30
CA ARG A 333 18.82 1.02 -1.60
C ARG A 333 19.46 1.58 -0.34
N LYS A 334 19.93 0.71 0.55
CA LYS A 334 20.53 1.09 1.83
C LYS A 334 21.71 2.05 1.66
N ASP A 335 22.54 1.83 0.65
CA ASP A 335 23.80 2.54 0.50
C ASP A 335 23.68 3.83 -0.35
N ASN A 336 22.71 3.91 -1.27
CA ASN A 336 22.67 4.96 -2.30
C ASN A 336 21.38 5.80 -2.33
N ILE A 337 20.24 5.26 -1.89
CA ILE A 337 18.95 5.96 -1.95
C ILE A 337 18.74 6.73 -0.64
N LYS A 338 18.49 8.04 -0.74
CA LYS A 338 18.31 8.92 0.42
C LYS A 338 16.87 9.38 0.61
N GLU A 339 16.06 9.25 -0.45
CA GLU A 339 14.65 9.62 -0.44
C GLU A 339 13.89 8.72 0.53
N GLN A 340 13.04 9.35 1.35
CA GLN A 340 12.15 8.63 2.24
C GLN A 340 11.06 7.98 1.40
N SER A 341 10.88 6.68 1.58
CA SER A 341 9.87 5.86 0.93
C SER A 341 9.59 4.63 1.80
N ASP A 342 8.35 4.19 1.82
CA ASP A 342 7.95 3.00 2.56
C ASP A 342 8.54 1.75 1.90
N VAL A 343 8.48 1.74 0.57
CA VAL A 343 8.95 0.65 -0.29
C VAL A 343 9.62 1.14 -1.57
N VAL A 344 10.58 0.37 -2.06
CA VAL A 344 11.26 0.61 -3.34
C VAL A 344 11.17 -0.64 -4.20
N HIS A 345 10.72 -0.51 -5.45
CA HIS A 345 10.64 -1.63 -6.39
C HIS A 345 11.52 -1.43 -7.62
N LEU A 346 12.22 -2.50 -8.01
CA LEU A 346 12.95 -2.57 -9.27
C LEU A 346 12.04 -3.09 -10.37
N PHE A 347 11.96 -2.36 -11.48
CA PHE A 347 11.37 -2.79 -12.73
C PHE A 347 12.51 -3.18 -13.67
N SER A 348 12.61 -4.48 -13.97
CA SER A 348 13.70 -5.03 -14.77
C SER A 348 13.22 -5.50 -16.13
N GLY A 349 13.93 -5.11 -17.19
CA GLY A 349 13.71 -5.63 -18.54
C GLY A 349 14.20 -7.07 -18.74
N ARG A 350 14.80 -7.69 -17.71
CA ARG A 350 15.28 -9.07 -17.73
C ARG A 350 14.20 -10.05 -17.27
N THR A 351 14.23 -11.23 -17.85
CA THR A 351 13.45 -12.39 -17.42
C THR A 351 14.20 -13.18 -16.36
N PHE A 352 13.53 -13.49 -15.25
CA PHE A 352 14.14 -14.25 -14.15
C PHE A 352 13.92 -15.75 -14.34
N HIS A 353 14.89 -16.57 -13.95
CA HIS A 353 14.77 -18.04 -13.96
C HIS A 353 13.99 -18.54 -12.75
N ASN A 354 12.71 -18.18 -12.68
CA ASN A 354 11.79 -18.70 -11.69
C ASN A 354 10.40 -18.84 -12.32
N SER A 355 9.53 -19.62 -11.68
CA SER A 355 8.11 -19.71 -12.03
C SER A 355 7.34 -18.39 -11.87
N ARG A 356 8.00 -17.32 -11.39
CA ARG A 356 7.37 -16.08 -10.95
C ARG A 356 8.08 -14.87 -11.53
N SER A 357 7.28 -13.91 -11.97
CA SER A 357 7.74 -12.66 -12.55
C SER A 357 8.16 -11.61 -11.50
N GLY A 358 8.09 -11.90 -10.21
CA GLY A 358 8.51 -10.96 -9.17
C GLY A 358 8.72 -11.61 -7.81
N THR A 359 9.48 -10.93 -6.95
CA THR A 359 9.70 -11.34 -5.56
C THR A 359 10.00 -10.13 -4.68
N ALA A 360 9.57 -10.17 -3.43
CA ALA A 360 9.77 -9.11 -2.43
C ALA A 360 9.85 -9.70 -1.03
N TYR A 361 10.54 -9.00 -0.12
CA TYR A 361 10.63 -9.48 1.26
C TYR A 361 9.28 -9.41 1.97
N THR A 362 8.87 -10.54 2.55
CA THR A 362 7.57 -10.65 3.21
C THR A 362 7.53 -9.82 4.49
N GLY A 363 6.53 -8.95 4.64
CA GLY A 363 6.37 -8.05 5.79
C GLY A 363 7.53 -7.06 5.95
N GLY A 364 8.17 -6.69 4.83
CA GLY A 364 9.34 -5.81 4.77
C GLY A 364 9.01 -4.32 4.70
N VAL A 365 7.75 -3.93 4.49
CA VAL A 365 7.33 -2.51 4.43
C VAL A 365 7.84 -1.71 5.64
N CYS A 366 8.15 -0.43 5.44
CA CYS A 366 8.78 0.47 6.42
C CYS A 366 10.25 0.15 6.77
N SER A 367 10.82 -0.96 6.28
CA SER A 367 12.23 -1.30 6.52
C SER A 367 13.13 -0.75 5.41
N PRO A 368 14.26 -0.09 5.73
CA PRO A 368 15.22 0.34 4.71
C PRO A 368 15.95 -0.83 4.04
N THR A 369 16.07 -1.98 4.71
CA THR A 369 16.78 -3.17 4.21
C THR A 369 15.87 -4.25 3.65
N ARG A 370 14.57 -4.22 3.99
CA ARG A 370 13.58 -5.21 3.53
C ARG A 370 12.38 -4.63 2.78
N GLY A 371 12.15 -3.32 2.80
CA GLY A 371 10.98 -2.71 2.16
C GLY A 371 11.11 -2.61 0.65
N GLY A 372 11.15 -3.72 -0.06
CA GLY A 372 11.23 -3.65 -1.50
C GLY A 372 11.08 -4.99 -2.18
N GLY A 373 11.03 -4.90 -3.49
CA GLY A 373 10.81 -6.02 -4.38
C GLY A 373 11.40 -5.78 -5.76
N ILE A 374 11.40 -6.82 -6.57
CA ILE A 374 11.80 -6.78 -7.97
C ILE A 374 10.66 -7.35 -8.82
N ASN A 375 10.46 -6.77 -10.00
CA ASN A 375 9.44 -7.17 -10.95
C ASN A 375 10.06 -7.24 -12.35
N GLU A 376 9.88 -8.38 -13.01
CA GLU A 376 10.17 -8.60 -14.42
C GLU A 376 9.22 -7.78 -15.31
N TYR A 377 9.72 -7.42 -16.48
CA TYR A 377 8.97 -6.77 -17.54
C TYR A 377 7.84 -7.65 -18.08
N GLY A 378 6.65 -7.06 -18.15
CA GLY A 378 5.52 -7.58 -18.90
C GLY A 378 4.75 -6.41 -19.52
N ASN A 379 3.59 -6.68 -20.12
CA ASN A 379 2.68 -5.60 -20.47
C ASN A 379 2.15 -4.89 -19.20
N VAL A 380 1.48 -3.74 -19.36
CA VAL A 380 0.99 -2.93 -18.22
C VAL A 380 0.14 -3.75 -17.25
N GLY A 381 -0.73 -4.63 -17.77
CA GLY A 381 -1.60 -5.48 -16.97
C GLY A 381 -0.86 -6.53 -16.16
N VAL A 382 -0.04 -7.34 -16.83
CA VAL A 382 0.79 -8.38 -16.20
C VAL A 382 1.67 -7.76 -15.13
N MET A 383 2.39 -6.69 -15.47
CA MET A 383 3.32 -6.07 -14.54
C MET A 383 2.61 -5.37 -13.37
N ALA A 384 1.39 -4.86 -13.56
CA ALA A 384 0.57 -4.34 -12.47
C ALA A 384 0.16 -5.45 -11.48
N ILE A 385 -0.19 -6.65 -11.96
CA ILE A 385 -0.46 -7.81 -11.10
C ILE A 385 0.80 -8.26 -10.37
N THR A 386 1.94 -8.35 -11.06
CA THR A 386 3.24 -8.68 -10.44
C THR A 386 3.63 -7.65 -9.37
N LEU A 387 3.39 -6.35 -9.62
CA LEU A 387 3.58 -5.31 -8.62
C LEU A 387 2.62 -5.48 -7.43
N CYS A 388 1.35 -5.81 -7.70
CA CYS A 388 0.38 -6.08 -6.63
C CYS A 388 0.80 -7.26 -5.74
N GLN A 389 1.35 -8.32 -6.36
CA GLN A 389 1.90 -9.49 -5.67
C GLN A 389 3.09 -9.12 -4.78
N SER A 390 4.08 -8.42 -5.35
CA SER A 390 5.30 -8.05 -4.63
C SER A 390 5.03 -7.05 -3.50
N LEU A 391 4.17 -6.05 -3.73
CA LEU A 391 3.68 -5.18 -2.67
C LEU A 391 2.87 -5.96 -1.61
N GLY A 392 2.07 -6.93 -2.04
CA GLY A 392 1.28 -7.81 -1.17
C GLY A 392 2.17 -8.56 -0.20
N GLN A 393 3.28 -9.11 -0.69
CA GLN A 393 4.34 -9.68 0.13
C GLN A 393 4.90 -8.67 1.11
N ASN A 394 5.28 -7.47 0.67
CA ASN A 394 5.83 -6.44 1.56
C ASN A 394 4.88 -6.05 2.71
N ILE A 395 3.55 -6.07 2.48
CA ILE A 395 2.53 -5.81 3.52
C ILE A 395 2.05 -7.06 4.25
N GLY A 396 2.76 -8.19 4.11
CA GLY A 396 2.61 -9.37 4.96
C GLY A 396 1.73 -10.49 4.39
N MET A 397 1.17 -10.33 3.19
CA MET A 397 0.46 -11.40 2.49
C MET A 397 1.44 -12.47 2.01
N ARG A 398 1.05 -13.73 2.08
CA ARG A 398 1.90 -14.87 1.70
C ARG A 398 1.38 -15.56 0.44
N TRP A 399 2.29 -16.26 -0.22
CA TRP A 399 1.96 -17.07 -1.40
C TRP A 399 1.30 -18.39 -1.00
N ASN A 400 0.32 -18.84 -1.77
CA ASN A 400 -0.41 -20.10 -1.62
C ASN A 400 -1.11 -20.33 -0.26
N ASN A 401 -2.44 -20.54 -0.32
CA ASN A 401 -3.31 -20.68 0.85
C ASN A 401 -3.84 -22.10 1.04
N VAL A 402 -3.02 -23.15 0.84
CA VAL A 402 -3.49 -24.53 1.08
C VAL A 402 -3.62 -24.79 2.59
N ARG A 403 -4.68 -24.24 3.19
CA ARG A 403 -5.16 -24.61 4.52
C ARG A 403 -5.95 -25.89 4.37
N ASN A 404 -5.32 -27.03 4.64
CA ASN A 404 -5.97 -28.36 4.64
C ASN A 404 -7.03 -28.57 5.74
N SER A 405 -7.38 -27.53 6.50
CA SER A 405 -8.47 -27.60 7.48
C SER A 405 -9.79 -27.27 6.78
N ALA A 406 -10.72 -28.22 6.81
CA ALA A 406 -12.04 -28.15 6.17
C ALA A 406 -12.74 -26.80 6.42
N GLY A 407 -12.89 -25.94 5.39
CA GLY A 407 -13.67 -24.71 5.52
C GLY A 407 -13.32 -23.53 4.59
N ASP A 408 -12.26 -22.77 4.85
CA ASP A 408 -12.44 -21.29 4.82
C ASP A 408 -11.55 -20.42 3.91
N CYS A 409 -10.52 -20.94 3.23
CA CYS A 409 -9.73 -20.15 2.27
C CYS A 409 -10.06 -20.55 0.84
N ARG A 410 -10.99 -19.84 0.19
CA ARG A 410 -11.24 -19.98 -1.24
C ARG A 410 -11.01 -18.65 -1.94
N CYS A 411 -10.29 -18.70 -3.05
CA CYS A 411 -10.27 -17.59 -4.00
C CYS A 411 -11.73 -17.36 -4.47
N PRO A 412 -12.26 -16.12 -4.43
CA PRO A 412 -13.58 -15.84 -4.97
C PRO A 412 -13.71 -16.29 -6.43
N ASP A 413 -12.61 -16.20 -7.19
CA ASP A 413 -12.56 -16.48 -8.61
C ASP A 413 -11.69 -17.73 -8.87
N ALA A 414 -12.26 -18.92 -8.69
CA ALA A 414 -11.53 -20.20 -8.80
C ALA A 414 -10.90 -20.48 -10.19
N TRP A 415 -11.33 -19.79 -11.24
CA TRP A 415 -10.85 -19.96 -12.61
C TRP A 415 -9.78 -18.96 -13.02
N LEU A 416 -9.91 -17.70 -12.59
CA LEU A 416 -8.90 -16.66 -12.82
C LEU A 416 -7.72 -16.76 -11.83
N GLY A 417 -7.96 -17.43 -10.70
CA GLY A 417 -7.06 -17.40 -9.57
C GLY A 417 -7.11 -16.06 -8.84
N CYS A 418 -6.34 -16.00 -7.77
CA CYS A 418 -6.19 -14.81 -6.94
C CYS A 418 -4.82 -14.16 -7.14
N ILE A 419 -4.71 -12.88 -6.81
CA ILE A 419 -3.46 -12.12 -7.01
C ILE A 419 -2.28 -12.83 -6.33
N MET A 420 -2.44 -13.38 -5.12
CA MET A 420 -1.36 -14.06 -4.39
C MET A 420 -1.18 -15.55 -4.75
N GLU A 421 -1.66 -15.98 -5.92
CA GLU A 421 -1.48 -17.32 -6.50
C GLU A 421 -0.64 -17.22 -7.80
N ASP A 422 -0.25 -18.36 -8.36
CA ASP A 422 0.52 -18.41 -9.61
C ASP A 422 -0.24 -17.74 -10.76
N THR A 423 0.38 -16.72 -11.36
CA THR A 423 -0.20 -15.99 -12.49
C THR A 423 -0.25 -16.89 -13.72
N GLY A 424 -1.46 -17.33 -14.10
CA GLY A 424 -1.69 -18.12 -15.30
C GLY A 424 -1.80 -17.28 -16.57
N TYR A 425 -2.38 -17.85 -17.62
CA TYR A 425 -2.70 -17.13 -18.86
C TYR A 425 -3.70 -15.98 -18.63
N TYR A 426 -4.57 -16.13 -17.64
CA TYR A 426 -5.56 -15.12 -17.25
C TYR A 426 -5.06 -14.29 -16.08
N LEU A 427 -5.26 -12.97 -16.15
CA LEU A 427 -4.83 -12.06 -15.10
C LEU A 427 -5.80 -12.08 -13.91
N PRO A 428 -5.34 -12.47 -12.70
CA PRO A 428 -6.16 -12.42 -11.51
C PRO A 428 -6.46 -10.97 -11.12
N ARG A 429 -7.65 -10.72 -10.60
CA ARG A 429 -8.10 -9.34 -10.27
C ARG A 429 -8.29 -9.12 -8.79
N LYS A 430 -8.48 -10.18 -8.01
CA LYS A 430 -8.86 -10.09 -6.61
C LYS A 430 -7.85 -10.74 -5.69
N PHE A 431 -7.68 -10.14 -4.53
CA PHE A 431 -7.06 -10.80 -3.40
C PHE A 431 -8.01 -11.86 -2.83
N SER A 432 -7.45 -12.98 -2.40
CA SER A 432 -8.22 -13.97 -1.65
C SER A 432 -8.60 -13.40 -0.28
N ARG A 433 -9.66 -13.92 0.33
CA ARG A 433 -10.02 -13.53 1.71
C ARG A 433 -8.87 -13.75 2.69
N CYS A 434 -8.07 -14.79 2.48
CA CYS A 434 -6.96 -15.14 3.36
C CYS A 434 -5.78 -14.18 3.22
N SER A 435 -5.52 -13.69 2.01
CA SER A 435 -4.55 -12.62 1.78
C SER A 435 -4.97 -11.32 2.50
N VAL A 436 -6.27 -10.98 2.44
CA VAL A 436 -6.81 -9.81 3.17
C VAL A 436 -6.70 -10.01 4.68
N ASP A 437 -7.03 -11.18 5.20
CA ASP A 437 -6.90 -11.50 6.62
C ASP A 437 -5.45 -11.44 7.09
N GLU A 438 -4.50 -11.93 6.30
CA GLU A 438 -3.06 -11.85 6.59
C GLU A 438 -2.56 -10.41 6.67
N TYR A 439 -2.97 -9.57 5.72
CA TYR A 439 -2.68 -8.13 5.76
C TYR A 439 -3.26 -7.48 7.03
N ILE A 440 -4.50 -7.81 7.38
CA ILE A 440 -5.13 -7.31 8.61
C ILE A 440 -4.35 -7.78 9.86
N GLN A 441 -3.97 -9.06 9.91
CA GLN A 441 -3.18 -9.61 11.02
C GLN A 441 -1.80 -8.95 11.10
N PHE A 442 -1.16 -8.69 9.97
CA PHE A 442 0.12 -7.98 9.91
C PHE A 442 0.01 -6.59 10.54
N LEU A 443 -1.04 -5.83 10.23
CA LEU A 443 -1.29 -4.53 10.84
C LEU A 443 -1.60 -4.61 12.34
N LEU A 444 -2.43 -5.59 12.75
CA LEU A 444 -2.77 -5.80 14.18
C LEU A 444 -1.56 -6.22 15.01
N GLN A 445 -0.59 -6.89 14.40
CA GLN A 445 0.69 -7.23 15.03
C GLN A 445 1.63 -6.01 15.15
N GLY A 446 1.27 -4.84 14.62
CA GLY A 446 2.06 -3.61 14.66
C GLY A 446 2.95 -3.39 13.44
N GLY A 447 2.76 -4.16 12.36
CA GLY A 447 3.41 -3.92 11.07
C GLY A 447 2.81 -2.75 10.32
N GLY A 448 3.59 -2.12 9.42
CA GLY A 448 3.09 -1.10 8.50
C GLY A 448 2.80 0.27 9.15
N SER A 449 3.51 0.63 10.22
CA SER A 449 3.35 1.93 10.91
C SER A 449 3.52 3.14 9.98
N CYS A 450 4.42 3.06 9.00
CA CYS A 450 4.64 4.09 7.98
C CYS A 450 3.49 4.24 6.96
N LEU A 451 2.44 3.42 7.02
CA LEU A 451 1.36 3.47 6.04
C LEU A 451 0.23 4.44 6.39
N PHE A 452 0.34 5.15 7.52
CA PHE A 452 -0.72 5.99 8.07
C PHE A 452 -0.47 7.50 7.86
N ASN A 453 0.66 7.90 7.29
CA ASN A 453 0.88 9.26 6.79
C ASN A 453 0.18 9.46 5.45
N LYS A 454 -0.88 10.26 5.46
CA LYS A 454 -1.46 10.82 4.24
C LYS A 454 -0.48 11.84 3.64
N PRO A 455 -0.02 11.69 2.38
CA PRO A 455 0.79 12.69 1.71
C PRO A 455 0.01 14.02 1.60
N ASN A 456 0.66 15.16 1.85
CA ASN A 456 -0.03 16.43 2.07
C ASN A 456 -0.28 17.28 0.81
N LYS A 457 0.21 16.87 -0.37
CA LYS A 457 0.20 17.71 -1.57
C LYS A 457 0.27 16.84 -2.83
N LEU A 458 -0.45 17.25 -3.87
CA LEU A 458 -0.52 16.57 -5.17
C LEU A 458 0.19 17.43 -6.25
N LEU A 459 0.53 16.85 -7.39
CA LEU A 459 1.28 17.54 -8.47
C LEU A 459 0.46 18.57 -9.26
N ASP A 460 -0.87 18.49 -9.19
CA ASP A 460 -1.76 19.34 -9.96
C ASP A 460 -1.95 20.72 -9.28
N PRO A 461 -2.43 21.74 -10.03
CA PRO A 461 -2.93 22.97 -9.41
C PRO A 461 -3.98 22.62 -8.35
N PRO A 462 -4.02 23.36 -7.22
CA PRO A 462 -4.98 23.11 -6.14
C PRO A 462 -6.41 22.93 -6.66
N GLU A 463 -7.02 21.78 -6.39
CA GLU A 463 -8.38 21.43 -6.82
C GLU A 463 -9.29 21.14 -5.64
N CYS A 464 -10.23 22.05 -5.43
CA CYS A 464 -11.19 21.95 -4.36
C CYS A 464 -12.16 20.77 -4.54
N GLY A 465 -12.09 19.81 -3.61
CA GLY A 465 -12.97 18.64 -3.57
C GLY A 465 -12.26 17.31 -3.83
N ASN A 466 -10.93 17.31 -3.94
CA ASN A 466 -10.10 16.11 -4.10
C ASN A 466 -9.75 15.45 -2.75
N GLY A 467 -10.06 16.12 -1.63
CA GLY A 467 -9.88 15.67 -0.26
C GLY A 467 -8.51 16.01 0.33
N PHE A 468 -7.71 16.85 -0.31
CA PHE A 468 -6.37 17.27 0.14
C PHE A 468 -6.38 18.77 0.34
N VAL A 469 -5.83 19.23 1.46
CA VAL A 469 -5.76 20.68 1.73
C VAL A 469 -4.53 21.23 1.03
N GLU A 470 -4.76 21.87 -0.11
CA GLU A 470 -3.72 22.39 -0.99
C GLU A 470 -3.48 23.90 -0.81
N PRO A 471 -2.38 24.48 -1.34
CA PRO A 471 -2.11 25.92 -1.19
C PRO A 471 -3.25 26.79 -1.73
N GLY A 472 -3.90 27.56 -0.85
CA GLY A 472 -5.05 28.41 -1.19
C GLY A 472 -6.37 27.88 -0.65
N GLU A 473 -6.38 26.65 -0.14
CA GLU A 473 -7.53 26.03 0.52
C GLU A 473 -7.33 26.01 2.04
N GLU A 474 -8.42 26.18 2.79
CA GLU A 474 -8.42 26.04 4.25
C GLU A 474 -8.95 24.68 4.71
N CYS A 475 -9.69 24.01 3.83
CA CYS A 475 -10.29 22.71 4.08
C CYS A 475 -10.61 22.01 2.78
N ASP A 476 -10.54 20.69 2.77
CA ASP A 476 -11.12 19.88 1.72
C ASP A 476 -11.75 18.63 2.34
N CYS A 477 -13.07 18.50 2.20
CA CYS A 477 -13.83 17.36 2.70
C CYS A 477 -14.01 16.23 1.68
N GLY A 478 -13.38 16.34 0.51
CA GLY A 478 -13.49 15.40 -0.60
C GLY A 478 -14.63 15.76 -1.55
N SER A 479 -15.11 14.75 -2.27
CA SER A 479 -16.21 14.91 -3.21
C SER A 479 -17.48 15.40 -2.50
N GLN A 480 -18.45 15.90 -3.26
CA GLN A 480 -19.72 16.39 -2.69
C GLN A 480 -20.45 15.32 -1.84
N VAL A 481 -20.29 14.04 -2.20
CA VAL A 481 -20.83 12.90 -1.46
C VAL A 481 -20.08 12.66 -0.15
N GLU A 482 -18.75 12.74 -0.17
CA GLU A 482 -17.92 12.58 1.03
C GLU A 482 -18.10 13.73 2.01
N CYS A 483 -18.13 14.97 1.50
CA CYS A 483 -18.46 16.17 2.27
C CYS A 483 -19.83 16.06 2.94
N ALA A 484 -20.84 15.49 2.25
CA ALA A 484 -22.16 15.27 2.85
C ALA A 484 -22.12 14.29 4.03
N ARG A 485 -21.17 13.34 4.02
CA ARG A 485 -20.97 12.38 5.10
C ARG A 485 -20.18 12.98 6.27
N SER A 486 -19.13 13.75 5.98
CA SER A 486 -18.23 14.35 6.98
C SER A 486 -17.60 15.65 6.46
N GLY A 487 -17.68 16.73 7.25
CA GLY A 487 -16.98 17.99 6.99
C GLY A 487 -17.71 19.02 6.12
N GLY A 488 -18.74 18.65 5.37
CA GLY A 488 -19.50 19.59 4.52
C GLY A 488 -20.30 20.66 5.29
N ALA A 489 -20.56 20.45 6.58
CA ALA A 489 -21.12 21.50 7.44
C ALA A 489 -20.10 22.58 7.83
N CYS A 490 -18.82 22.22 7.81
CA CYS A 490 -17.71 23.04 8.28
C CYS A 490 -16.91 23.66 7.14
N CYS A 491 -16.97 23.07 5.94
CA CYS A 491 -16.22 23.46 4.76
C CYS A 491 -17.15 23.78 3.59
N LYS A 492 -16.94 24.93 2.96
CA LYS A 492 -17.74 25.38 1.81
C LYS A 492 -16.83 26.04 0.79
N LYS A 493 -16.78 25.48 -0.43
CA LYS A 493 -15.87 25.93 -1.51
C LYS A 493 -14.40 25.97 -1.04
N CYS A 494 -13.98 24.92 -0.33
CA CYS A 494 -12.64 24.78 0.27
C CYS A 494 -12.18 25.92 1.17
N THR A 495 -13.15 26.62 1.76
CA THR A 495 -12.98 27.63 2.79
C THR A 495 -13.76 27.20 4.02
N LEU A 496 -13.20 27.44 5.21
CA LEU A 496 -13.90 27.11 6.45
C LEU A 496 -15.10 28.05 6.65
N THR A 497 -16.16 27.50 7.22
CA THR A 497 -17.35 28.27 7.58
C THR A 497 -17.10 29.11 8.84
N HIS A 498 -17.97 30.10 9.11
CA HIS A 498 -17.86 30.96 10.29
C HIS A 498 -17.83 30.11 11.57
N ASP A 499 -16.85 30.36 12.45
CA ASP A 499 -16.54 29.62 13.69
C ASP A 499 -15.99 28.19 13.53
N ALA A 500 -15.71 27.73 12.31
CA ALA A 500 -15.06 26.45 12.06
C ALA A 500 -13.52 26.58 12.12
N MET A 501 -12.88 25.65 12.84
CA MET A 501 -11.43 25.48 12.92
C MET A 501 -10.95 24.27 12.12
N CYS A 502 -11.85 23.33 11.82
CA CYS A 502 -11.55 22.13 11.05
C CYS A 502 -12.77 21.68 10.26
N SER A 503 -12.53 20.83 9.25
CA SER A 503 -13.58 20.23 8.41
C SER A 503 -13.80 18.76 8.72
N ASN A 504 -12.79 17.95 8.44
CA ASN A 504 -12.76 16.49 8.58
C ASN A 504 -11.48 16.07 9.32
N GLY A 505 -11.40 14.78 9.68
CA GLY A 505 -10.28 14.17 10.39
C GLY A 505 -10.66 13.64 11.78
N LEU A 506 -9.83 12.74 12.32
CA LEU A 506 -10.11 12.02 13.57
C LEU A 506 -10.09 12.94 14.81
N CYS A 507 -9.39 14.06 14.72
CA CYS A 507 -9.28 15.09 15.76
C CYS A 507 -10.19 16.30 15.48
N CYS A 508 -11.24 16.14 14.66
CA CYS A 508 -12.22 17.19 14.38
C CYS A 508 -13.62 16.78 14.84
N ARG A 509 -14.23 17.57 15.73
CA ARG A 509 -15.59 17.32 16.20
C ARG A 509 -16.41 18.60 16.24
N GLY A 510 -17.51 18.60 15.49
CA GLY A 510 -18.41 19.76 15.42
C GLY A 510 -17.69 21.02 14.92
N CYS A 511 -16.86 20.87 13.88
CA CYS A 511 -16.04 21.93 13.29
C CYS A 511 -14.98 22.54 14.21
N LYS A 512 -14.66 21.92 15.35
CA LYS A 512 -13.61 22.35 16.28
C LYS A 512 -12.59 21.24 16.50
N TYR A 513 -11.34 21.62 16.75
CA TYR A 513 -10.32 20.65 17.14
C TYR A 513 -10.72 19.95 18.44
N GLU A 514 -10.48 18.65 18.49
CA GLU A 514 -10.55 17.89 19.73
C GLU A 514 -9.49 18.38 20.72
N GLN A 515 -9.75 18.21 22.01
CA GLN A 515 -8.83 18.65 23.04
C GLN A 515 -7.51 17.87 22.98
N ARG A 516 -6.41 18.54 23.36
CA ARG A 516 -5.12 17.88 23.52
C ARG A 516 -5.27 16.65 24.44
N GLY A 517 -4.67 15.53 24.07
CA GLY A 517 -4.71 14.29 24.86
C GLY A 517 -5.92 13.39 24.60
N VAL A 518 -6.87 13.78 23.75
CA VAL A 518 -7.94 12.88 23.29
C VAL A 518 -7.32 11.81 22.39
N VAL A 519 -7.50 10.54 22.75
CA VAL A 519 -6.99 9.40 21.96
C VAL A 519 -7.74 9.32 20.63
N CYS A 520 -7.02 9.50 19.51
CA CYS A 520 -7.58 9.40 18.16
C CYS A 520 -7.32 8.03 17.54
N ARG A 521 -6.22 7.35 17.91
CA ARG A 521 -5.94 5.96 17.55
C ARG A 521 -5.50 5.18 18.79
N ASP A 522 -6.15 4.03 19.01
CA ASP A 522 -5.81 3.14 20.11
C ASP A 522 -4.59 2.26 19.70
N ALA A 523 -3.73 1.93 20.66
CA ALA A 523 -2.57 1.06 20.43
C ALA A 523 -3.03 -0.38 20.11
N VAL A 524 -2.42 -1.02 19.09
CA VAL A 524 -2.81 -2.39 18.69
C VAL A 524 -2.14 -3.48 19.52
N ASN A 525 -0.99 -3.20 20.12
CA ASN A 525 -0.24 -4.13 20.96
C ASN A 525 0.70 -3.38 21.93
N ASP A 526 1.43 -4.14 22.76
CA ASP A 526 2.37 -3.61 23.76
C ASP A 526 3.55 -2.81 23.18
N CYS A 527 3.87 -3.00 21.91
CA CYS A 527 4.95 -2.31 21.19
C CYS A 527 4.48 -1.07 20.43
N ASP A 528 3.17 -0.86 20.34
CA ASP A 528 2.57 0.29 19.70
C ASP A 528 2.36 1.44 20.71
N ILE A 529 2.23 2.68 20.22
CA ILE A 529 1.96 3.86 21.03
C ILE A 529 0.59 4.40 20.60
N SER A 530 -0.31 4.68 21.54
CA SER A 530 -1.59 5.33 21.20
C SER A 530 -1.39 6.80 20.86
N GLU A 531 -1.90 7.27 19.72
CA GLU A 531 -1.83 8.66 19.33
C GLU A 531 -2.97 9.47 19.93
N THR A 532 -2.60 10.67 20.37
CA THR A 532 -3.51 11.63 20.95
C THR A 532 -3.53 12.90 20.12
N CYS A 533 -4.71 13.50 20.00
CA CYS A 533 -4.87 14.79 19.36
C CYS A 533 -4.00 15.83 20.04
N THR A 534 -3.34 16.67 19.24
CA THR A 534 -2.45 17.74 19.71
C THR A 534 -3.22 18.95 20.23
N GLY A 535 -4.48 19.12 19.82
CA GLY A 535 -5.35 20.24 20.17
C GLY A 535 -5.39 21.37 19.15
N ASP A 536 -4.53 21.31 18.13
CA ASP A 536 -4.34 22.34 17.10
C ASP A 536 -4.38 21.77 15.66
N SER A 537 -4.67 20.47 15.51
CA SER A 537 -4.78 19.78 14.23
C SER A 537 -6.08 18.97 14.17
N SER A 538 -6.65 18.87 12.96
CA SER A 538 -7.81 18.02 12.69
C SER A 538 -7.43 16.56 12.43
N GLN A 539 -6.17 16.31 12.06
CA GLN A 539 -5.64 14.98 11.79
C GLN A 539 -5.06 14.36 13.06
N CYS A 540 -5.18 13.04 13.16
CA CYS A 540 -4.43 12.30 14.17
C CYS A 540 -2.94 12.35 13.80
N PRO A 541 -2.02 12.49 14.77
CA PRO A 541 -0.59 12.35 14.50
C PRO A 541 -0.26 11.04 13.77
N HIS A 542 0.86 11.03 13.03
CA HIS A 542 1.32 9.84 12.33
C HIS A 542 1.55 8.67 13.29
N ASN A 543 1.25 7.46 12.83
CA ASN A 543 1.37 6.23 13.61
C ASN A 543 2.83 5.95 13.94
N VAL A 544 3.16 5.94 15.23
CA VAL A 544 4.50 5.65 15.73
C VAL A 544 4.45 4.51 16.73
N HIS A 545 5.51 3.72 16.76
CA HIS A 545 5.63 2.62 17.72
C HIS A 545 6.81 2.85 18.66
N LYS A 546 6.88 2.05 19.72
CA LYS A 546 7.99 2.07 20.67
C LYS A 546 9.28 1.75 19.94
N LEU A 547 10.37 2.41 20.34
CA LEU A 547 11.70 2.12 19.84
C LEU A 547 12.04 0.63 20.04
N ASP A 548 12.86 0.08 19.16
CA ASP A 548 13.28 -1.31 19.28
C ASP A 548 14.01 -1.56 20.62
N GLY A 549 13.77 -2.73 21.21
CA GLY A 549 14.37 -3.15 22.48
C GLY A 549 13.48 -2.96 23.71
N TYR A 550 12.35 -2.24 23.63
CA TYR A 550 11.33 -2.22 24.67
C TYR A 550 10.81 -3.64 24.95
N THR A 551 10.48 -3.95 26.21
CA THR A 551 9.93 -5.25 26.59
C THR A 551 8.43 -5.32 26.29
N CYS A 552 7.95 -6.47 25.85
CA CYS A 552 6.53 -6.75 25.60
C CYS A 552 6.16 -8.16 26.11
N ASP A 553 4.86 -8.48 26.12
CA ASP A 553 4.33 -9.79 26.54
C ASP A 553 4.85 -10.20 27.93
N ASN A 554 4.60 -9.35 28.94
CA ASN A 554 5.05 -9.56 30.32
C ASN A 554 6.57 -9.83 30.46
N SER A 555 7.38 -9.10 29.68
CA SER A 555 8.85 -9.23 29.63
C SER A 555 9.38 -10.53 29.01
N GLN A 556 8.52 -11.33 28.37
CA GLN A 556 8.95 -12.51 27.60
C GLN A 556 9.43 -12.15 26.19
N GLY A 557 8.98 -11.01 25.67
CA GLY A 557 9.31 -10.53 24.33
C GLY A 557 10.02 -9.19 24.31
N ARG A 558 10.46 -8.81 23.10
CA ARG A 558 10.97 -7.47 22.81
C ARG A 558 10.37 -6.90 21.54
N CYS A 559 10.16 -5.59 21.56
CA CYS A 559 9.68 -4.82 20.41
C CYS A 559 10.79 -4.71 19.38
N TYR A 560 10.47 -5.08 18.13
CA TYR A 560 11.37 -4.94 17.00
C TYR A 560 10.56 -4.66 15.72
N GLY A 561 10.70 -3.45 15.18
CA GLY A 561 9.92 -2.94 14.06
C GLY A 561 8.42 -2.92 14.37
N GLY A 562 8.04 -2.40 15.54
CA GLY A 562 6.64 -2.26 15.98
C GLY A 562 5.95 -3.55 16.42
N ARG A 563 6.61 -4.71 16.27
CA ARG A 563 6.08 -6.03 16.59
C ARG A 563 6.74 -6.61 17.83
N CYS A 564 5.97 -7.35 18.63
CA CYS A 564 6.51 -8.09 19.76
C CYS A 564 7.12 -9.43 19.29
N ARG A 565 8.44 -9.60 19.46
CA ARG A 565 9.17 -10.81 19.08
C ARG A 565 9.37 -11.72 20.28
N THR A 566 8.93 -12.96 20.15
CA THR A 566 9.09 -14.05 21.13
C THR A 566 9.32 -15.37 20.39
N HIS A 567 10.10 -16.28 20.98
CA HIS A 567 10.22 -17.65 20.44
C HIS A 567 8.85 -18.34 20.34
N ASP A 568 7.99 -18.12 21.34
CA ASP A 568 6.66 -18.72 21.41
C ASP A 568 5.72 -18.16 20.34
N GLY A 569 5.75 -16.85 20.12
CA GLY A 569 4.99 -16.18 19.06
C GLY A 569 5.40 -16.66 17.67
N GLN A 570 6.70 -16.84 17.44
CA GLN A 570 7.20 -17.40 16.17
C GLN A 570 6.73 -18.84 15.96
N CYS A 571 6.83 -19.70 16.97
CA CYS A 571 6.35 -21.09 16.88
C CYS A 571 4.83 -21.18 16.67
N LYS A 572 4.03 -20.35 17.36
CA LYS A 572 2.56 -20.31 17.19
C LYS A 572 2.18 -19.82 15.80
N GLY A 573 2.89 -18.82 15.30
CA GLY A 573 2.72 -18.26 13.97
C GLY A 573 3.04 -19.28 12.88
N LEU A 574 4.17 -19.98 12.99
CA LEU A 574 4.65 -20.90 11.96
C LEU A 574 4.01 -22.29 12.03
N TRP A 575 3.94 -22.88 13.22
CA TRP A 575 3.51 -24.28 13.41
C TRP A 575 2.17 -24.42 14.14
N GLY A 576 1.71 -23.37 14.82
CA GLY A 576 0.52 -23.45 15.70
C GLY A 576 0.79 -24.01 17.08
N TYR A 577 2.07 -24.19 17.44
CA TYR A 577 2.50 -24.77 18.71
C TYR A 577 3.38 -23.79 19.49
N ASN A 578 3.59 -24.08 20.77
CA ASN A 578 4.44 -23.26 21.63
C ASN A 578 5.94 -23.53 21.37
N SER A 579 6.79 -22.60 21.81
CA SER A 579 8.24 -22.81 21.80
C SER A 579 8.65 -23.99 22.69
N ALA A 580 9.70 -24.70 22.27
CA ALA A 580 10.29 -25.78 23.05
C ALA A 580 11.05 -25.24 24.26
N ASP A 581 11.42 -26.15 25.16
CA ASP A 581 12.20 -25.79 26.34
C ASP A 581 13.57 -25.22 25.96
N ARG A 582 14.05 -24.24 26.73
CA ARG A 582 15.38 -23.61 26.56
C ARG A 582 16.50 -24.64 26.45
N PHE A 583 16.38 -25.78 27.15
CA PHE A 583 17.36 -26.85 27.10
C PHE A 583 17.54 -27.48 25.70
N CYS A 584 16.49 -27.48 24.87
CA CYS A 584 16.58 -27.93 23.47
C CYS A 584 17.60 -27.09 22.69
N TYR A 585 17.50 -25.76 22.81
CA TYR A 585 18.41 -24.83 22.17
C TYR A 585 19.85 -25.00 22.68
N GLU A 586 20.03 -25.03 24.00
CA GLU A 586 21.37 -25.14 24.61
C GLU A 586 22.12 -26.42 24.25
N LYS A 587 21.40 -27.50 23.96
CA LYS A 587 21.98 -28.77 23.52
C LYS A 587 22.17 -28.85 22.03
N LEU A 588 21.09 -28.75 21.26
CA LEU A 588 21.10 -29.07 19.85
C LEU A 588 21.80 -27.99 19.02
N ASN A 589 21.57 -26.70 19.31
CA ASN A 589 22.24 -25.63 18.55
C ASN A 589 23.75 -25.57 18.82
N ALA A 590 24.18 -26.05 19.98
CA ALA A 590 25.59 -26.20 20.31
C ALA A 590 26.24 -27.43 19.64
N GLU A 591 25.50 -28.29 18.92
CA GLU A 591 26.09 -29.41 18.16
C GLU A 591 26.60 -28.97 16.80
N GLY A 592 25.92 -28.02 16.13
CA GLY A 592 26.29 -27.59 14.78
C GLY A 592 25.99 -28.65 13.72
N THR A 593 24.78 -29.21 13.78
CA THR A 593 24.31 -30.23 12.82
C THR A 593 23.01 -29.76 12.16
N GLU A 594 22.49 -30.52 11.20
CA GLU A 594 21.18 -30.26 10.60
C GLU A 594 20.05 -30.18 11.65
N LYS A 595 20.23 -30.86 12.79
CA LYS A 595 19.25 -30.89 13.88
C LYS A 595 19.30 -29.66 14.79
N GLY A 596 20.32 -28.82 14.65
CA GLY A 596 20.52 -27.63 15.48
C GLY A 596 21.85 -26.95 15.16
N ASN A 597 21.78 -25.68 14.77
CA ASN A 597 22.92 -24.91 14.28
C ASN A 597 22.63 -23.39 14.26
N CYS A 598 23.64 -22.59 13.91
CA CYS A 598 23.58 -21.14 13.73
C CYS A 598 23.68 -20.72 12.26
N GLY A 599 23.18 -21.55 11.34
CA GLY A 599 23.23 -21.30 9.89
C GLY A 599 24.18 -22.23 9.15
N PRO A 600 24.18 -22.15 7.81
CA PRO A 600 25.21 -22.79 7.00
C PRO A 600 26.59 -22.18 7.27
N GLY A 601 27.63 -23.02 7.21
CA GLY A 601 29.02 -22.58 7.32
C GLY A 601 29.46 -21.73 6.13
N PRO A 602 30.61 -21.03 6.24
CA PRO A 602 31.20 -20.29 5.13
C PRO A 602 31.38 -21.19 3.90
N GLU A 603 31.07 -20.66 2.71
CA GLU A 603 31.22 -21.38 1.43
C GLU A 603 30.45 -22.70 1.32
N GLY A 604 29.41 -22.90 2.15
CA GLY A 604 28.58 -24.12 2.12
C GLY A 604 29.22 -25.33 2.80
N GLN A 605 30.28 -25.15 3.60
CA GLN A 605 30.90 -26.23 4.37
C GLN A 605 30.08 -26.58 5.62
N GLY A 606 28.99 -27.33 5.44
CA GLY A 606 28.19 -27.89 6.53
C GLY A 606 27.47 -26.85 7.38
N TRP A 607 27.22 -27.19 8.65
CA TRP A 607 26.43 -26.38 9.59
C TRP A 607 27.33 -25.71 10.63
N LEU A 608 27.03 -24.45 10.94
CA LEU A 608 27.78 -23.68 11.93
C LEU A 608 27.32 -24.05 13.35
N GLN A 609 28.25 -24.46 14.20
CA GLN A 609 28.00 -24.64 15.63
C GLN A 609 27.72 -23.28 16.29
N CYS A 610 26.63 -23.17 17.06
CA CYS A 610 26.37 -21.96 17.82
C CYS A 610 27.35 -21.82 18.99
N ASN A 611 27.83 -20.59 19.21
CA ASN A 611 28.50 -20.29 20.47
C ASN A 611 27.50 -20.37 21.63
N LYS A 612 27.99 -20.63 22.85
CA LYS A 612 27.17 -20.69 24.06
C LYS A 612 26.17 -19.53 24.25
N PRO A 613 26.52 -18.24 24.04
CA PRO A 613 25.55 -17.15 24.15
C PRO A 613 24.53 -17.12 22.99
N ASP A 614 24.89 -17.65 21.82
CA ASP A 614 24.12 -17.55 20.57
C ASP A 614 23.10 -18.68 20.40
N VAL A 615 23.11 -19.70 21.27
CA VAL A 615 22.24 -20.88 21.15
C VAL A 615 20.75 -20.56 21.06
N LEU A 616 20.30 -19.45 21.63
CA LEU A 616 18.90 -18.99 21.55
C LEU A 616 18.57 -18.16 20.30
N CYS A 617 19.55 -17.91 19.44
CA CYS A 617 19.40 -17.20 18.17
C CYS A 617 19.64 -18.10 16.95
N GLY A 618 19.95 -19.38 17.18
CA GLY A 618 20.13 -20.38 16.13
C GLY A 618 18.80 -20.96 15.63
N PHE A 619 18.82 -22.26 15.33
CA PHE A 619 17.66 -23.00 14.87
C PHE A 619 16.51 -22.94 15.89
N LEU A 620 15.28 -22.77 15.40
CA LEU A 620 14.07 -22.63 16.19
C LEU A 620 13.52 -24.01 16.57
N PHE A 621 13.25 -24.20 17.87
CA PHE A 621 12.59 -25.40 18.37
C PHE A 621 11.19 -25.08 18.93
N CYS A 622 10.21 -25.89 18.52
CA CYS A 622 8.83 -25.85 18.97
C CYS A 622 8.43 -27.22 19.54
N ALA A 623 7.46 -27.24 20.46
CA ALA A 623 6.99 -28.46 21.10
C ALA A 623 5.82 -29.08 20.33
N ASN A 624 5.71 -30.42 20.29
CA ASN A 624 4.56 -31.14 19.74
C ASN A 624 4.26 -30.86 18.26
N VAL A 625 5.26 -30.50 17.46
CA VAL A 625 5.10 -30.30 16.01
C VAL A 625 4.74 -31.62 15.34
N THR A 626 3.56 -31.67 14.73
CA THR A 626 3.02 -32.86 14.04
C THR A 626 2.62 -32.58 12.59
N MET A 627 2.64 -31.33 12.17
CA MET A 627 2.16 -30.86 10.87
C MET A 627 3.27 -30.13 10.10
N LYS A 628 3.09 -30.00 8.78
CA LYS A 628 3.87 -29.08 7.94
C LYS A 628 3.70 -27.64 8.43
N PRO A 629 4.68 -26.75 8.18
CA PRO A 629 4.55 -25.37 8.58
C PRO A 629 3.32 -24.76 7.90
N LYS A 630 2.66 -23.82 8.58
CA LYS A 630 1.51 -23.08 8.03
C LYS A 630 1.91 -22.27 6.80
N PHE A 631 3.18 -21.90 6.69
CA PHE A 631 3.72 -21.00 5.68
C PHE A 631 5.14 -21.40 5.30
N GLY A 632 5.49 -21.16 4.04
CA GLY A 632 6.78 -21.52 3.47
C GLY A 632 6.88 -23.00 3.12
N ASP A 633 7.80 -23.30 2.21
CA ASP A 633 8.10 -24.67 1.80
C ASP A 633 9.05 -25.30 2.81
N LEU A 634 8.64 -26.47 3.30
CA LEU A 634 9.48 -27.26 4.19
C LEU A 634 10.62 -27.90 3.40
N GLN A 635 11.85 -27.43 3.61
CA GLN A 635 13.04 -28.03 3.05
C GLN A 635 13.50 -29.20 3.94
N GLY A 636 13.54 -30.40 3.36
CA GLY A 636 13.91 -31.62 4.09
C GLY A 636 12.77 -32.18 4.95
N GLU A 637 13.13 -32.76 6.10
CA GLU A 637 12.18 -33.30 7.07
C GLU A 637 12.15 -32.46 8.34
N VAL A 638 11.04 -32.55 9.09
CA VAL A 638 10.97 -31.97 10.42
C VAL A 638 11.97 -32.71 11.32
N THR A 639 12.96 -31.98 11.82
CA THR A 639 13.85 -32.48 12.87
C THR A 639 13.01 -32.77 14.10
N SER A 640 13.12 -33.98 14.62
CA SER A 640 12.43 -34.42 15.84
C SER A 640 13.42 -35.12 16.76
N PHE A 641 13.54 -34.61 17.98
CA PHE A 641 14.41 -35.17 19.00
C PHE A 641 13.80 -35.05 20.39
N THR A 642 13.90 -36.11 21.19
CA THR A 642 13.41 -36.11 22.57
C THR A 642 14.58 -36.19 23.54
N LEU A 643 14.75 -35.17 24.38
CA LEU A 643 15.75 -35.11 25.44
C LEU A 643 15.14 -35.51 26.79
N TYR A 644 15.88 -36.23 27.62
CA TYR A 644 15.50 -36.45 29.02
C TYR A 644 16.27 -35.48 29.92
N HIS A 645 15.54 -34.58 30.60
CA HIS A 645 16.13 -33.60 31.51
C HIS A 645 15.23 -33.39 32.73
N GLN A 646 15.81 -33.36 33.93
CA GLN A 646 15.08 -33.12 35.20
C GLN A 646 13.82 -33.99 35.38
N ASN A 647 13.93 -35.31 35.12
CA ASN A 647 12.81 -36.26 35.17
C ASN A 647 11.64 -35.95 34.22
N LYS A 648 11.88 -35.20 33.14
CA LYS A 648 10.89 -34.89 32.11
C LYS A 648 11.47 -35.18 30.73
N TYR A 649 10.65 -35.72 29.84
CA TYR A 649 10.96 -35.79 28.42
C TYR A 649 10.60 -34.45 27.75
N LEU A 650 11.57 -33.85 27.07
CA LEU A 650 11.45 -32.60 26.34
C LEU A 650 11.44 -32.91 24.85
N ASP A 651 10.40 -32.46 24.16
CA ASP A 651 10.24 -32.62 22.72
C ASP A 651 10.80 -31.40 21.99
N CYS A 652 11.87 -31.60 21.22
CA CYS A 652 12.60 -30.57 20.50
C CYS A 652 12.38 -30.81 19.00
N ARG A 653 11.45 -30.07 18.40
CA ARG A 653 11.12 -30.22 16.97
C ARG A 653 11.30 -28.92 16.22
N GLY A 654 11.71 -28.98 14.96
CA GLY A 654 11.86 -27.81 14.11
C GLY A 654 12.07 -28.19 12.65
N GLY A 655 12.04 -27.22 11.75
CA GLY A 655 12.22 -27.45 10.33
C GLY A 655 12.51 -26.15 9.59
N HIS A 656 13.23 -26.27 8.47
CA HIS A 656 13.54 -25.15 7.59
C HIS A 656 12.32 -24.82 6.74
N ALA A 657 11.60 -23.77 7.13
CA ALA A 657 10.43 -23.28 6.41
C ALA A 657 10.87 -22.07 5.57
N LEU A 658 11.20 -22.33 4.30
CA LEU A 658 11.70 -21.32 3.38
C LEU A 658 10.55 -20.52 2.77
N LEU A 659 10.66 -19.21 2.85
CA LEU A 659 9.81 -18.29 2.11
C LEU A 659 10.37 -18.05 0.70
N GLU A 660 9.51 -17.49 -0.12
CA GLU A 660 9.74 -17.13 -1.52
C GLU A 660 10.76 -16.02 -1.72
N ASP A 661 11.07 -15.28 -0.66
CA ASP A 661 12.12 -14.25 -0.62
C ASP A 661 13.47 -14.82 -0.16
N GLY A 662 13.57 -16.15 0.00
CA GLY A 662 14.75 -16.85 0.52
C GLY A 662 14.90 -16.77 2.04
N SER A 663 13.97 -16.15 2.77
CA SER A 663 14.01 -16.12 4.24
C SER A 663 13.68 -17.49 4.81
N ASP A 664 14.51 -17.96 5.74
CA ASP A 664 14.27 -19.20 6.48
C ASP A 664 13.62 -18.91 7.83
N LEU A 665 12.33 -19.24 7.98
CA LEU A 665 11.58 -19.09 9.23
C LEU A 665 11.90 -20.17 10.26
N GLY A 666 12.75 -21.14 9.91
CA GLY A 666 13.29 -22.17 10.81
C GLY A 666 14.38 -21.66 11.76
N TYR A 667 14.86 -20.43 11.59
CA TYR A 667 15.75 -19.77 12.54
C TYR A 667 15.00 -18.75 13.39
N VAL A 668 15.50 -18.50 14.60
CA VAL A 668 14.96 -17.47 15.48
C VAL A 668 15.07 -16.09 14.82
N GLU A 669 13.95 -15.37 14.77
CA GLU A 669 13.88 -14.05 14.15
C GLU A 669 14.71 -12.99 14.90
N ASP A 670 15.23 -12.02 14.15
CA ASP A 670 15.90 -10.85 14.70
C ASP A 670 14.97 -10.05 15.63
N GLY A 671 15.55 -9.50 16.70
CA GLY A 671 14.83 -8.81 17.78
C GLY A 671 14.33 -9.72 18.89
N THR A 672 14.34 -11.05 18.70
CA THR A 672 13.91 -12.00 19.74
C THR A 672 14.86 -11.98 20.95
N PRO A 673 14.36 -11.96 22.20
CA PRO A 673 15.23 -11.92 23.38
C PRO A 673 15.99 -13.22 23.59
N CYS A 674 17.32 -13.15 23.72
CA CYS A 674 18.20 -14.29 24.00
C CYS A 674 18.82 -14.25 25.41
N GLY A 675 18.55 -13.19 26.18
CA GLY A 675 18.96 -13.06 27.57
C GLY A 675 18.62 -11.67 28.16
N PRO A 676 19.02 -11.41 29.41
CA PRO A 676 18.79 -10.12 30.06
C PRO A 676 19.46 -8.99 29.27
N ASN A 677 18.68 -8.03 28.77
CA ASN A 677 19.14 -6.94 27.91
C ASN A 677 19.90 -7.37 26.64
N MET A 678 19.54 -8.53 26.08
CA MET A 678 20.10 -9.04 24.83
C MET A 678 19.00 -9.48 23.84
N MET A 679 19.31 -9.37 22.55
CA MET A 679 18.43 -9.70 21.41
C MET A 679 19.22 -10.42 20.31
N CYS A 680 18.51 -11.19 19.51
CA CYS A 680 19.06 -11.84 18.33
C CYS A 680 19.21 -10.85 17.17
N LEU A 681 20.37 -10.89 16.51
CA LEU A 681 20.61 -10.22 15.23
C LEU A 681 21.55 -11.09 14.40
N GLU A 682 21.15 -11.43 13.17
CA GLU A 682 21.94 -12.27 12.27
C GLU A 682 22.40 -13.57 12.96
N ARG A 683 21.48 -14.21 13.71
CA ARG A 683 21.71 -15.45 14.47
C ARG A 683 22.71 -15.34 15.63
N ARG A 684 23.01 -14.12 16.09
CA ARG A 684 23.90 -13.86 17.23
C ARG A 684 23.14 -13.19 18.37
N CYS A 685 23.49 -13.54 19.60
CA CYS A 685 22.93 -12.92 20.79
C CYS A 685 23.76 -11.71 21.17
N LEU A 686 23.23 -10.52 20.90
CA LEU A 686 23.93 -9.25 21.11
C LEU A 686 23.23 -8.42 22.20
N PRO A 687 23.97 -7.63 22.99
CA PRO A 687 23.38 -6.63 23.88
C PRO A 687 22.51 -5.66 23.08
N VAL A 688 21.41 -5.18 23.67
CA VAL A 688 20.51 -4.20 23.03
C VAL A 688 21.28 -2.95 22.56
N ALA A 689 22.33 -2.54 23.28
CA ALA A 689 23.19 -1.43 22.90
C ALA A 689 23.96 -1.64 21.57
N ALA A 690 24.15 -2.88 21.12
CA ALA A 690 24.85 -3.19 19.88
C ALA A 690 24.01 -2.91 18.62
N PHE A 691 22.69 -2.70 18.77
CA PHE A 691 21.78 -2.42 17.67
C PHE A 691 21.85 -0.95 17.19
N ASN A 692 22.85 -0.17 17.67
CA ASN A 692 23.02 1.25 17.37
C ASN A 692 21.72 2.07 17.53
N LEU A 693 20.91 1.68 18.52
CA LEU A 693 19.64 2.32 18.78
C LEU A 693 19.88 3.74 19.27
N SER A 694 19.33 4.70 18.54
CA SER A 694 19.38 6.10 18.96
C SER A 694 18.58 6.26 20.25
N ILE A 695 19.08 7.08 21.18
CA ILE A 695 18.47 7.25 22.50
C ILE A 695 17.70 8.57 22.52
N CYS A 696 16.45 8.54 22.97
CA CYS A 696 15.67 9.75 23.18
C CYS A 696 16.28 10.67 24.27
N PRO A 697 16.02 11.98 24.19
CA PRO A 697 16.52 12.93 25.18
C PRO A 697 15.93 12.69 26.58
N GLY A 698 16.60 13.24 27.60
CA GLY A 698 16.19 13.17 28.99
C GLY A 698 16.83 14.28 29.82
N SER A 699 16.12 14.75 30.85
CA SER A 699 16.60 15.79 31.78
C SER A 699 17.88 15.41 32.53
N ASN A 700 18.14 14.12 32.72
CA ASN A 700 19.35 13.58 33.36
C ASN A 700 19.87 12.36 32.59
N PHE A 701 21.18 12.10 32.68
CA PHE A 701 21.80 10.91 32.09
C PHE A 701 21.10 9.62 32.60
N GLY A 702 20.55 8.85 31.66
CA GLY A 702 19.92 7.54 31.93
C GLY A 702 18.40 7.54 32.12
N ARG A 703 17.73 8.71 32.17
CA ARG A 703 16.26 8.79 32.22
C ARG A 703 15.69 9.09 30.84
N ILE A 704 15.30 8.05 30.11
CA ILE A 704 14.71 8.19 28.79
C ILE A 704 13.39 8.96 28.94
N CYS A 705 13.23 10.06 28.21
CA CYS A 705 12.04 10.92 28.28
C CYS A 705 11.69 11.38 29.70
N SER A 706 12.71 11.58 30.54
CA SER A 706 12.56 11.99 31.95
C SER A 706 11.62 11.09 32.79
N ASP A 707 11.43 9.84 32.39
CA ASP A 707 10.47 8.88 32.98
C ASP A 707 8.99 9.33 32.93
N HIS A 708 8.67 10.28 32.04
CA HIS A 708 7.34 10.87 31.82
C HIS A 708 6.88 10.77 30.37
N GLY A 709 7.35 9.74 29.67
CA GLY A 709 7.01 9.49 28.29
C GLY A 709 7.66 8.22 27.75
N THR A 710 7.29 7.89 26.53
CA THR A 710 7.80 6.73 25.80
C THR A 710 8.61 7.18 24.59
N CYS A 711 9.76 6.57 24.35
CA CYS A 711 10.58 6.85 23.17
C CYS A 711 10.02 6.14 21.93
N SER A 712 9.70 6.90 20.89
CA SER A 712 9.21 6.35 19.62
C SER A 712 10.35 5.87 18.70
N ASN A 713 10.00 5.15 17.64
CA ASN A 713 10.89 4.72 16.57
C ASN A 713 11.56 5.88 15.82
N GLU A 714 10.96 7.08 15.85
CA GLU A 714 11.56 8.30 15.30
C GLU A 714 12.54 9.00 16.25
N VAL A 715 12.86 8.37 17.39
CA VAL A 715 13.75 8.95 18.42
C VAL A 715 13.18 10.25 19.00
N LYS A 716 11.85 10.29 19.17
CA LYS A 716 11.13 11.39 19.81
C LYS A 716 10.41 10.89 21.05
N CYS A 717 10.36 11.73 22.08
CA CYS A 717 9.60 11.41 23.28
C CYS A 717 8.12 11.72 23.07
N ILE A 718 7.28 10.70 23.28
CA ILE A 718 5.83 10.85 23.38
C ILE A 718 5.48 10.95 24.86
N CYS A 719 5.16 12.16 25.31
CA CYS A 719 4.95 12.46 26.72
C CYS A 719 3.63 11.93 27.25
N ASP A 720 3.62 11.60 28.54
CA ASP A 720 2.40 11.31 29.28
C ASP A 720 1.47 12.52 29.29
N ARG A 721 0.18 12.28 29.54
CA ARG A 721 -0.91 13.26 29.38
C ARG A 721 -0.63 14.63 30.02
N ASP A 722 -0.01 14.64 31.19
CA ASP A 722 0.18 15.87 31.98
C ASP A 722 1.61 16.46 31.82
N TYR A 723 2.38 15.99 30.83
CA TYR A 723 3.75 16.40 30.56
C TYR A 723 3.94 16.90 29.11
N THR A 724 4.95 17.75 28.91
CA THR A 724 5.29 18.35 27.62
C THR A 724 6.80 18.62 27.50
N GLY A 725 7.22 19.11 26.34
CA GLY A 725 8.62 19.38 26.00
C GLY A 725 9.29 18.20 25.28
N LYS A 726 10.46 18.46 24.70
CA LYS A 726 11.19 17.45 23.88
C LYS A 726 11.64 16.23 24.67
N ASP A 727 11.86 16.38 25.97
CA ASP A 727 12.34 15.37 26.90
C ASP A 727 11.31 15.04 28.00
N CYS A 728 10.07 15.49 27.85
CA CYS A 728 8.96 15.33 28.80
C CYS A 728 9.25 15.81 30.23
N SER A 729 10.10 16.84 30.39
CA SER A 729 10.48 17.38 31.70
C SER A 729 9.50 18.43 32.26
N VAL A 730 8.61 18.97 31.43
CA VAL A 730 7.73 20.09 31.81
C VAL A 730 6.34 19.56 32.17
N PHE A 731 5.91 19.80 33.42
CA PHE A 731 4.55 19.48 33.86
C PHE A 731 3.56 20.54 33.36
N ASP A 732 2.60 20.13 32.54
CA ASP A 732 1.60 20.97 31.87
C ASP A 732 0.26 20.19 31.77
N PRO A 733 -0.49 20.09 32.88
CA PRO A 733 -1.70 19.28 32.92
C PRO A 733 -2.82 19.88 32.06
N ILE A 734 -3.45 19.03 31.26
CA ILE A 734 -4.58 19.44 30.41
C ILE A 734 -5.75 19.88 31.32
N PRO A 735 -6.28 21.12 31.18
CA PRO A 735 -7.39 21.58 31.99
C PRO A 735 -8.62 20.68 31.81
N VAL A 736 -9.09 20.08 32.91
CA VAL A 736 -10.34 19.30 32.88
C VAL A 736 -11.49 20.25 32.52
N PRO A 737 -12.35 19.92 31.54
CA PRO A 737 -13.50 20.74 31.24
C PRO A 737 -14.39 20.85 32.47
N THR A 738 -14.43 22.02 33.10
CA THR A 738 -15.41 22.32 34.14
C THR A 738 -16.79 22.27 33.49
N VAL A 739 -17.57 21.24 33.79
CA VAL A 739 -19.01 21.22 33.48
C VAL A 739 -19.61 22.47 34.14
N PRO A 740 -20.26 23.38 33.41
CA PRO A 740 -20.92 24.51 34.03
C PRO A 740 -22.08 23.99 34.88
N THR A 741 -21.86 23.77 36.17
CA THR A 741 -22.94 23.58 37.13
C THR A 741 -23.50 24.95 37.47
N GLY A 742 -24.34 25.46 36.57
CA GLY A 742 -25.09 26.69 36.79
C GLY A 742 -26.02 26.94 35.61
N PRO A 743 -27.28 27.32 35.84
CA PRO A 743 -28.14 27.75 34.75
C PRO A 743 -27.45 28.94 34.09
N GLU A 744 -27.23 28.87 32.77
CA GLU A 744 -26.83 30.02 31.97
C GLU A 744 -27.76 31.18 32.31
N LYS A 745 -27.27 32.15 33.08
CA LYS A 745 -27.90 33.45 33.12
C LYS A 745 -27.69 34.00 31.71
N LYS A 746 -28.71 33.89 30.87
CA LYS A 746 -28.87 34.71 29.68
C LYS A 746 -28.69 36.17 30.13
N GLY A 747 -27.49 36.69 29.94
CA GLY A 747 -27.22 38.11 30.10
C GLY A 747 -28.11 38.87 29.10
N PRO A 748 -28.68 40.02 29.47
CA PRO A 748 -29.64 40.72 28.64
C PRO A 748 -28.92 41.41 27.47
N SER A 749 -28.73 40.67 26.38
CA SER A 749 -28.26 41.18 25.09
C SER A 749 -29.21 42.25 24.49
N GLY A 750 -30.42 42.38 25.02
CA GLY A 750 -31.38 43.38 24.58
C GLY A 750 -31.03 44.83 24.95
N THR A 751 -30.27 45.07 26.03
CA THR A 751 -30.08 46.44 26.55
C THR A 751 -29.04 47.24 25.75
N ASN A 752 -27.99 46.59 25.26
CA ASN A 752 -26.93 47.26 24.49
C ASN A 752 -27.38 47.64 23.06
N ILE A 753 -28.30 46.87 22.46
CA ILE A 753 -28.87 47.17 21.15
C ILE A 753 -29.83 48.38 21.23
N ILE A 754 -30.61 48.48 22.31
CA ILE A 754 -31.52 49.61 22.54
C ILE A 754 -30.73 50.90 22.79
N ILE A 755 -29.65 50.84 23.61
CA ILE A 755 -28.80 52.00 23.87
C ILE A 755 -28.09 52.46 22.58
N GLY A 756 -27.58 51.54 21.77
CA GLY A 756 -26.97 51.85 20.47
C GLY A 756 -27.93 52.50 19.48
N SER A 757 -29.18 52.04 19.45
CA SER A 757 -30.22 52.57 18.57
C SER A 757 -30.69 53.97 19.00
N ILE A 758 -30.80 54.21 20.31
CA ILE A 758 -31.14 55.53 20.85
C ILE A 758 -29.99 56.53 20.60
N ALA A 759 -28.75 56.12 20.83
CA ALA A 759 -27.58 56.96 20.55
C ALA A 759 -27.46 57.31 19.06
N GLY A 760 -27.70 56.34 18.16
CA GLY A 760 -27.72 56.55 16.72
C GLY A 760 -28.84 57.50 16.26
N ALA A 761 -30.04 57.39 16.82
CA ALA A 761 -31.16 58.27 16.50
C ALA A 761 -30.92 59.71 16.98
N ILE A 762 -30.32 59.89 18.16
CA ILE A 762 -29.96 61.22 18.69
C ILE A 762 -28.87 61.87 17.82
N LEU A 763 -27.88 61.10 17.37
CA LEU A 763 -26.81 61.61 16.50
C LEU A 763 -27.36 62.07 15.13
N LEU A 764 -28.26 61.28 14.54
CA LEU A 764 -28.95 61.65 13.29
C LEU A 764 -29.80 62.91 13.46
N ALA A 765 -30.56 63.01 14.55
CA ALA A 765 -31.35 64.21 14.84
C ALA A 765 -30.46 65.45 15.02
N ALA A 766 -29.32 65.32 15.70
CA ALA A 766 -28.35 66.40 15.88
C ALA A 766 -27.72 66.87 14.56
N ILE A 767 -27.44 65.95 13.63
CA ILE A 767 -26.90 66.29 12.30
C ILE A 767 -27.96 67.00 11.45
N VAL A 768 -29.21 66.54 11.47
CA VAL A 768 -30.31 67.17 10.72
C VAL A 768 -30.63 68.57 11.26
N LEU A 769 -30.66 68.74 12.59
CA LEU A 769 -30.87 70.05 13.22
C LEU A 769 -29.66 70.98 13.05
N GLY A 770 -28.43 70.45 13.12
CA GLY A 770 -27.20 71.22 12.85
C GLY A 770 -27.08 71.67 11.40
N GLY A 771 -27.43 70.81 10.44
CA GLY A 771 -27.41 71.11 9.02
C GLY A 771 -28.46 72.15 8.60
N THR A 772 -29.66 72.07 9.17
CA THR A 772 -30.73 73.07 8.91
C THR A 772 -30.46 74.42 9.58
N GLY A 773 -29.77 74.43 10.73
CA GLY A 773 -29.30 75.66 11.40
C GLY A 773 -28.18 76.41 10.65
N TRP A 774 -27.31 75.69 9.93
CA TRP A 774 -26.21 76.30 9.16
C TRP A 774 -26.68 76.83 7.79
N GLY A 775 -27.71 76.20 7.19
CA GLY A 775 -28.33 76.66 5.94
C GLY A 775 -29.04 78.03 6.05
N PHE A 776 -29.59 78.38 7.22
CA PHE A 776 -30.26 79.68 7.41
C PHE A 776 -29.31 80.85 7.69
N LYS A 777 -28.04 80.61 8.06
CA LYS A 777 -27.07 81.68 8.36
C LYS A 777 -26.29 82.19 7.14
N ASN A 778 -26.27 81.44 6.03
CA ASN A 778 -25.53 81.80 4.81
C ASN A 778 -26.37 82.46 3.69
N ILE A 779 -27.67 82.65 3.87
CA ILE A 779 -28.56 83.34 2.90
C ILE A 779 -28.52 84.89 3.03
N ARG A 780 -27.62 85.47 3.85
CA ARG A 780 -27.45 86.93 3.98
C ARG A 780 -26.10 87.51 3.53
N ARG A 781 -25.20 86.74 2.92
CA ARG A 781 -23.93 87.27 2.38
C ARG A 781 -23.67 86.77 0.96
N GLY A 782 -24.19 87.51 -0.01
CA GLY A 782 -23.98 87.26 -1.43
C GLY A 782 -24.56 88.37 -2.30
N ARG A 783 -24.18 89.63 -2.04
CA ARG A 783 -24.44 90.77 -2.92
C ARG A 783 -23.21 91.69 -2.88
N SER A 784 -22.77 92.16 -4.06
CA SER A 784 -21.50 92.87 -4.38
C SER A 784 -20.40 91.88 -4.76
N GLY A 785 -19.83 91.81 -5.97
CA GLY A 785 -19.59 92.76 -7.10
C GLY A 785 -18.20 92.32 -7.63
N GLY A 786 -17.94 92.04 -8.91
CA GLY A 786 -18.03 92.95 -10.07
C GLY A 786 -16.67 93.61 -10.27
N GLY A 787 -15.88 93.14 -11.25
CA GLY A 787 -14.56 93.68 -11.62
C GLY A 787 -13.64 92.64 -12.25
#